data_AF-A0A554IWB9-F1
#
_entry.id   AF-A0A554IWB9-F1
#
_cell.length_a   1.000
_cell.length_b   1.000
_cell.length_c   1.000
_cell.angle_alpha   90.00
_cell.angle_beta   90.00
_cell.angle_gamma   90.00
#
_symmetry.space_group_name_H-M   'P 1'
#
loop_
_entity.id
_entity.type
_entity.pdbx_description
1 polymer ?
#
loop_
_entity_poly.entity_id
_entity_poly.type
_entity_poly.pdbx_seq_one_letter_code
_entity_poly.pdbx_strand_id
1 'polypeptide(L)'
;MELRAGTTLVTASDLVSIPNQSPQFRDWAWYQLNFAPEHLDDIVSALLQKDKGTNVREALEYLNDFLGGHPATGERLNASDITGENTQSALFKKLRVLLGKDSGATNPDVYRFLGQVGHKFMPLFLGSQRFPRTEYKFGGPLAQRSLFQKLVDEEDGQKILFPFLADQQFAKSEIKDPNRSQLRQSYALWKRIAENVKDHSLTELYSKHGPKLDRLTRMLKREFAPYSSELEAQRDAKSELVTLSLMSWVSAVELKERQPRIFFTEIPVLDRHHRLGAWRIDAAEVRTIEGKAPTPKQRAKLRELSLTRFTSVGHLLQSLISFFGEELELGIWDWKFAIGDGAPKRVIDPRTMVQDVLAEHTRQIQRYLMLGSLDCHLTGRPRAKTLWHDDYFLRGTLAYFFPTHRPILEQIVMTPELHKQIFEEEVLMRFGSAKQRAKLRELTSQVVGNVFALWNGNGKPKNGSAHKPTPQVSLFEEPSDKPRSALHYVEQMQKPIFLEGSHGLLEVVGLGEGGRKRYELRLDTMLKRIEEGVISGRNIGQGWLISCPHPDHDDSTPSCAVYLTGHFHCFGCKNSGKIAAGSIPKNIELVPDLRQQHERMRQGTTNALVPERHREVMRTVQAHLSAKFRNSPAERYLAHERRLDPELAASFGAGYGSNELILDLLQDGVSYEELIHYGLVGISPKMKPSSLLIRSLLQKGYSLESLGRELKVPGGKNVSGLPYPSLSNRITFPLMTESWVTSVYGRAIYACDKQFSHRKLTIKYTGVPHGAFNVAALNAPGNDLIVTEGVMDALSLIEAGVPNTLALIGVQNTVILEALERSRKKLWIALDIDENKSGQNATAKIIERFRSRGVPVGDFTAKFAARLTEQYKDYNAWWQASGRHLSLNDRAALLALSEA
;
A
#
# COMPACT_ATOMS: atom_id res chain seq x y z
N MET A 1 -35.58 -15.23 -15.53
CA MET A 1 -34.75 -14.37 -16.40
C MET A 1 -33.52 -13.99 -15.59
N GLU A 2 -32.39 -14.63 -15.90
CA GLU A 2 -31.12 -14.50 -15.17
C GLU A 2 -30.54 -13.09 -15.33
N LEU A 3 -30.50 -12.30 -14.26
CA LEU A 3 -29.68 -11.08 -14.17
C LEU A 3 -28.22 -11.51 -14.08
N ARG A 4 -27.57 -11.69 -15.23
CA ARG A 4 -26.11 -11.81 -15.33
C ARG A 4 -25.47 -10.50 -14.84
N ALA A 5 -24.38 -10.65 -14.09
CA ALA A 5 -23.60 -9.63 -13.42
C ALA A 5 -23.22 -8.43 -14.32
N GLY A 6 -23.99 -7.34 -14.23
CA GLY A 6 -23.49 -6.01 -14.54
C GLY A 6 -22.73 -5.47 -13.33
N THR A 7 -21.47 -5.05 -13.51
CA THR A 7 -20.72 -4.38 -12.44
C THR A 7 -21.42 -3.07 -12.07
N THR A 8 -21.98 -3.01 -10.86
CA THR A 8 -22.62 -1.82 -10.27
C THR A 8 -21.53 -0.81 -9.87
N LEU A 9 -20.98 -0.09 -10.85
CA LEU A 9 -19.95 0.92 -10.60
C LEU A 9 -20.61 2.25 -10.23
N VAL A 10 -20.32 2.76 -9.04
CA VAL A 10 -20.77 4.08 -8.60
C VAL A 10 -19.78 5.14 -9.08
N THR A 11 -20.29 6.16 -9.76
CA THR A 11 -19.53 7.27 -10.30
C THR A 11 -19.75 8.56 -9.50
N ALA A 12 -18.88 9.55 -9.73
CA ALA A 12 -19.07 10.89 -9.20
C ALA A 12 -20.38 11.55 -9.68
N SER A 13 -20.75 11.32 -10.95
CA SER A 13 -21.98 11.84 -11.52
C SER A 13 -23.21 11.28 -10.79
N ASP A 14 -23.15 10.02 -10.36
CA ASP A 14 -24.23 9.40 -9.59
C ASP A 14 -24.39 10.09 -8.24
N LEU A 15 -23.29 10.36 -7.53
CA LEU A 15 -23.34 11.11 -6.25
C LEU A 15 -23.83 12.54 -6.44
N VAL A 16 -23.37 13.27 -7.46
CA VAL A 16 -23.81 14.64 -7.76
C VAL A 16 -25.31 14.69 -8.10
N SER A 17 -25.84 13.62 -8.72
CA SER A 17 -27.26 13.54 -9.08
C SER A 17 -28.22 13.42 -7.89
N ILE A 18 -27.71 13.12 -6.69
CA ILE A 18 -28.53 12.97 -5.48
C ILE A 18 -28.91 14.35 -4.93
N PRO A 19 -30.21 14.72 -4.93
CA PRO A 19 -30.65 16.00 -4.38
C PRO A 19 -30.57 16.00 -2.84
N ASN A 20 -30.34 17.17 -2.24
CA ASN A 20 -30.41 17.38 -0.78
C ASN A 20 -29.60 16.36 0.05
N GLN A 21 -28.33 16.16 -0.30
CA GLN A 21 -27.47 15.24 0.43
C GLN A 21 -27.34 15.61 1.91
N SER A 22 -27.59 14.65 2.80
CA SER A 22 -27.25 14.81 4.21
C SER A 22 -25.73 15.00 4.33
N PRO A 23 -25.26 15.87 5.26
CA PRO A 23 -23.82 16.08 5.44
C PRO A 23 -23.04 14.78 5.68
N GLN A 24 -23.64 13.84 6.40
CA GLN A 24 -23.07 12.54 6.72
C GLN A 24 -22.93 11.66 5.48
N PHE A 25 -23.98 11.57 4.66
CA PHE A 25 -23.93 10.83 3.40
C PHE A 25 -22.91 11.43 2.46
N ARG A 26 -22.92 12.75 2.28
CA ARG A 26 -21.96 13.44 1.43
C ARG A 26 -20.53 13.14 1.86
N ASP A 27 -20.19 13.43 3.12
CA ASP A 27 -18.82 13.24 3.62
C ASP A 27 -18.37 11.77 3.51
N TRP A 28 -19.27 10.81 3.77
CA TRP A 28 -18.97 9.38 3.70
C TRP A 28 -18.88 8.85 2.27
N ALA A 29 -19.86 9.12 1.43
CA ALA A 29 -19.94 8.59 0.06
C ALA A 29 -18.80 9.11 -0.80
N TRP A 30 -18.49 10.41 -0.68
CA TRP A 30 -17.34 11.00 -1.35
C TRP A 30 -16.01 10.45 -0.83
N TYR A 31 -15.90 10.16 0.47
CA TYR A 31 -14.71 9.50 1.01
C TYR A 31 -14.56 8.08 0.45
N GLN A 32 -15.63 7.28 0.46
CA GLN A 32 -15.58 5.92 -0.09
C GLN A 32 -15.23 5.95 -1.57
N LEU A 33 -15.86 6.84 -2.37
CA LEU A 33 -15.58 6.97 -3.80
C LEU A 33 -14.11 7.26 -4.12
N ASN A 34 -13.45 8.09 -3.30
CA ASN A 34 -12.06 8.51 -3.52
C ASN A 34 -11.02 7.55 -2.90
N PHE A 35 -11.34 6.88 -1.79
CA PHE A 35 -10.33 6.15 -1.01
C PHE A 35 -10.59 4.64 -0.88
N ALA A 36 -11.83 4.18 -0.94
CA ALA A 36 -12.19 2.76 -0.90
C ALA A 36 -13.39 2.50 -1.82
N PRO A 37 -13.24 2.76 -3.11
CA PRO A 37 -14.35 2.76 -4.05
C PRO A 37 -15.13 1.45 -4.16
N GLU A 38 -14.40 0.34 -4.12
CA GLU A 38 -14.93 -1.02 -4.18
C GLU A 38 -15.91 -1.31 -3.03
N HIS A 39 -15.70 -0.67 -1.88
CA HIS A 39 -16.59 -0.79 -0.74
C HIS A 39 -17.97 -0.18 -1.06
N LEU A 40 -18.00 0.98 -1.72
CA LEU A 40 -19.25 1.64 -2.10
C LEU A 40 -19.99 0.82 -3.17
N ASP A 41 -19.26 0.30 -4.16
CA ASP A 41 -19.80 -0.55 -5.21
C ASP A 41 -20.43 -1.84 -4.61
N ASP A 42 -19.73 -2.49 -3.67
CA ASP A 42 -20.24 -3.68 -2.97
C ASP A 42 -21.51 -3.39 -2.16
N ILE A 43 -21.56 -2.24 -1.48
CA ILE A 43 -22.75 -1.82 -0.72
C ILE A 43 -23.94 -1.61 -1.66
N VAL A 44 -23.76 -0.87 -2.75
CA VAL A 44 -24.83 -0.59 -3.70
C VAL A 44 -25.31 -1.88 -4.38
N SER A 45 -24.40 -2.75 -4.80
CA SER A 45 -24.77 -4.09 -5.31
C SER A 45 -25.61 -4.87 -4.29
N ALA A 46 -25.26 -4.84 -3.01
CA ALA A 46 -25.97 -5.56 -1.97
C ALA A 46 -27.37 -5.01 -1.70
N LEU A 47 -27.57 -3.70 -1.85
CA LEU A 47 -28.88 -3.05 -1.71
C LEU A 47 -29.81 -3.36 -2.88
N LEU A 48 -29.29 -3.32 -4.12
CA LEU A 48 -30.05 -3.65 -5.32
C LEU A 48 -30.55 -5.10 -5.29
N GLN A 49 -29.73 -6.05 -4.81
CA GLN A 49 -30.14 -7.45 -4.65
C GLN A 49 -31.21 -7.69 -3.55
N LYS A 50 -31.53 -6.67 -2.74
CA LYS A 50 -32.60 -6.70 -1.74
C LYS A 50 -33.69 -5.68 -2.02
N ASP A 51 -33.84 -5.29 -3.29
CA ASP A 51 -34.89 -4.40 -3.78
C ASP A 51 -34.92 -3.06 -3.02
N LYS A 52 -33.78 -2.59 -2.50
CA LYS A 52 -33.61 -1.24 -1.93
C LYS A 52 -33.14 -0.27 -3.00
N GLY A 53 -33.96 -0.17 -4.05
CA GLY A 53 -33.71 0.59 -5.28
C GLY A 53 -33.67 -0.33 -6.51
N THR A 54 -34.12 0.21 -7.65
CA THR A 54 -34.10 -0.47 -8.96
C THR A 54 -32.84 -0.15 -9.78
N ASN A 55 -32.12 0.90 -9.39
CA ASN A 55 -30.93 1.40 -10.05
C ASN A 55 -29.96 2.06 -9.04
N VAL A 56 -28.74 2.37 -9.48
CA VAL A 56 -27.68 2.93 -8.63
C VAL A 56 -28.14 4.20 -7.89
N ARG A 57 -28.87 5.08 -8.58
CA ARG A 57 -29.35 6.33 -8.00
C ARG A 57 -30.31 6.09 -6.84
N GLU A 58 -31.32 5.25 -7.01
CA GLU A 58 -32.29 4.96 -5.94
C GLU A 58 -31.63 4.28 -4.73
N ALA A 59 -30.64 3.42 -4.95
CA ALA A 59 -29.87 2.83 -3.86
C ALA A 59 -29.01 3.87 -3.12
N LEU A 60 -28.46 4.86 -3.81
CA LEU A 60 -27.75 5.99 -3.20
C LEU A 60 -28.70 6.95 -2.46
N GLU A 61 -29.90 7.20 -2.99
CA GLU A 61 -30.96 7.96 -2.29
C GLU A 61 -31.36 7.26 -0.99
N TYR A 62 -31.53 5.93 -1.02
CA TYR A 62 -31.76 5.13 0.19
C TYR A 62 -30.63 5.28 1.22
N LEU A 63 -29.37 5.25 0.80
CA LEU A 63 -28.23 5.47 1.68
C LEU A 63 -28.19 6.90 2.23
N ASN A 64 -28.57 7.90 1.43
CA ASN A 64 -28.64 9.29 1.85
C ASN A 64 -29.65 9.49 2.99
N ASP A 65 -30.85 8.94 2.83
CA ASP A 65 -31.91 8.98 3.83
C ASP A 65 -31.51 8.20 5.09
N PHE A 66 -30.95 7.00 4.92
CA PHE A 66 -30.48 6.18 6.03
C PHE A 66 -29.44 6.91 6.87
N LEU A 67 -28.39 7.46 6.25
CA LEU A 67 -27.34 8.19 6.97
C LEU A 67 -27.80 9.54 7.51
N GLY A 68 -28.80 10.18 6.89
CA GLY A 68 -29.45 11.37 7.42
C GLY A 68 -30.12 11.13 8.77
N GLY A 69 -30.66 9.92 9.00
CA GLY A 69 -31.25 9.49 10.28
C GLY A 69 -30.26 8.91 11.30
N HIS A 70 -29.00 8.66 10.90
CA HIS A 70 -28.00 7.98 11.74
C HIS A 70 -26.69 8.78 11.80
N PRO A 71 -26.66 9.90 12.55
CA PRO A 71 -25.45 10.71 12.66
C PRO A 71 -24.35 9.94 13.40
N ALA A 72 -23.13 9.97 12.86
CA ALA A 72 -21.94 9.50 13.56
C ALA A 72 -21.33 10.63 14.40
N THR A 73 -21.01 10.32 15.66
CA THR A 73 -20.45 11.29 16.60
C THR A 73 -18.93 11.24 16.60
N GLY A 74 -18.32 10.11 16.23
CA GLY A 74 -16.86 9.94 16.34
C GLY A 74 -16.35 10.00 17.79
N GLU A 75 -17.23 9.83 18.77
CA GLU A 75 -16.92 9.92 20.21
C GLU A 75 -16.13 8.73 20.75
N ARG A 76 -15.77 7.76 19.91
CA ARG A 76 -14.91 6.64 20.28
C ARG A 76 -13.89 6.36 19.18
N LEU A 77 -12.62 6.55 19.51
CA LEU A 77 -11.50 6.25 18.62
C LEU A 77 -11.05 4.82 18.87
N ASN A 78 -10.74 4.08 17.81
CA ASN A 78 -9.99 2.83 17.90
C ASN A 78 -8.49 3.11 17.71
N ALA A 79 -7.64 2.18 18.15
CA ALA A 79 -6.20 2.27 17.94
C ALA A 79 -5.84 2.39 16.44
N SER A 80 -6.57 1.69 15.57
CA SER A 80 -6.44 1.78 14.11
C SER A 80 -6.81 3.15 13.56
N ASP A 81 -7.72 3.87 14.21
CA ASP A 81 -8.07 5.23 13.79
C ASP A 81 -6.90 6.17 14.07
N ILE A 82 -6.12 5.92 15.12
CA ILE A 82 -4.91 6.71 15.44
C ILE A 82 -3.77 6.34 14.47
N THR A 83 -3.51 5.05 14.24
CA THR A 83 -2.41 4.61 13.35
C THR A 83 -2.69 4.81 11.87
N GLY A 84 -3.96 4.88 11.47
CA GLY A 84 -4.38 4.91 10.07
C GLY A 84 -4.45 3.54 9.41
N GLU A 85 -4.37 2.46 10.19
CA GLU A 85 -4.55 1.08 9.68
C GLU A 85 -5.98 0.86 9.19
N ASN A 86 -6.13 0.29 7.99
CA ASN A 86 -7.44 0.01 7.41
C ASN A 86 -8.08 -1.24 8.03
N THR A 87 -8.97 -1.05 9.01
CA THR A 87 -9.70 -2.12 9.69
C THR A 87 -11.02 -2.52 9.02
N GLN A 88 -11.46 -1.80 7.98
CA GLN A 88 -12.73 -2.08 7.31
C GLN A 88 -12.67 -3.32 6.41
N SER A 89 -11.46 -3.77 6.05
CA SER A 89 -11.22 -4.93 5.17
C SER A 89 -11.95 -6.20 5.60
N ALA A 90 -12.00 -6.51 6.90
CA ALA A 90 -12.68 -7.71 7.40
C ALA A 90 -14.20 -7.64 7.23
N LEU A 91 -14.77 -6.44 7.33
CA LEU A 91 -16.20 -6.19 7.23
C LEU A 91 -16.66 -6.33 5.77
N PHE A 92 -15.91 -5.72 4.84
CA PHE A 92 -16.17 -5.84 3.41
C PHE A 92 -15.86 -7.23 2.86
N LYS A 93 -14.88 -7.95 3.41
CA LYS A 93 -14.67 -9.36 3.07
C LYS A 93 -15.91 -10.21 3.37
N LYS A 94 -16.58 -10.00 4.51
CA LYS A 94 -17.85 -10.67 4.81
C LYS A 94 -18.97 -10.26 3.83
N LEU A 95 -19.04 -8.99 3.46
CA LEU A 95 -20.00 -8.49 2.48
C LEU A 95 -19.80 -9.13 1.10
N ARG A 96 -18.55 -9.25 0.63
CA ARG A 96 -18.20 -9.88 -0.65
C ARG A 96 -18.53 -11.37 -0.68
N VAL A 97 -18.35 -12.08 0.43
CA VAL A 97 -18.81 -13.47 0.57
C VAL A 97 -20.33 -13.56 0.45
N LEU A 98 -21.09 -12.66 1.08
CA LEU A 98 -22.55 -12.63 0.93
C LEU A 98 -22.99 -12.36 -0.52
N LEU A 99 -22.27 -11.50 -1.22
CA LEU A 99 -22.50 -11.19 -2.63
C LEU A 99 -22.08 -12.32 -3.58
N GLY A 100 -21.54 -13.43 -3.06
CA GLY A 100 -20.99 -14.53 -3.87
C GLY A 100 -19.73 -14.14 -4.67
N LYS A 101 -19.13 -12.97 -4.39
CA LYS A 101 -17.92 -12.49 -5.06
C LYS A 101 -16.66 -13.22 -4.57
N ASP A 102 -16.69 -13.71 -3.33
CA ASP A 102 -15.61 -14.49 -2.72
C ASP A 102 -16.13 -15.86 -2.26
N SER A 103 -15.38 -16.94 -2.55
CA SER A 103 -15.66 -18.27 -2.00
C SER A 103 -15.48 -18.22 -0.48
N GLY A 104 -16.55 -18.41 0.31
CA GLY A 104 -16.65 -18.17 1.76
C GLY A 104 -15.63 -18.83 2.71
N ALA A 105 -14.57 -19.47 2.22
CA ALA A 105 -13.43 -19.88 3.02
C ALA A 105 -12.61 -18.64 3.42
N THR A 106 -12.85 -18.15 4.64
CA THR A 106 -11.87 -17.29 5.32
C THR A 106 -10.60 -18.10 5.51
N ASN A 107 -9.60 -17.86 4.66
CA ASN A 107 -8.29 -18.43 4.89
C ASN A 107 -7.46 -17.48 5.75
N PRO A 108 -7.22 -17.79 7.04
CA PRO A 108 -6.24 -17.06 7.82
C PRO A 108 -4.87 -17.10 7.11
N ASP A 109 -4.13 -16.00 7.17
CA ASP A 109 -2.72 -16.06 6.77
C ASP A 109 -2.01 -17.04 7.72
N VAL A 110 -1.39 -18.10 7.18
CA VAL A 110 -0.71 -19.15 7.96
C VAL A 110 0.35 -18.53 8.89
N TYR A 111 1.04 -17.49 8.44
CA TYR A 111 2.03 -16.78 9.26
C TYR A 111 1.37 -16.13 10.47
N ARG A 112 0.30 -15.36 10.22
CA ARG A 112 -0.47 -14.69 11.27
C ARG A 112 -1.10 -15.69 12.25
N PHE A 113 -1.61 -16.81 11.74
CA PHE A 113 -2.15 -17.89 12.56
C PHE A 113 -1.10 -18.44 13.52
N LEU A 114 0.08 -18.79 13.01
CA LEU A 114 1.17 -19.32 13.84
C LEU A 114 1.64 -18.28 14.87
N GLY A 115 1.78 -17.01 14.50
CA GLY A 115 2.08 -15.94 15.47
C GLY A 115 1.04 -15.85 16.60
N GLN A 116 -0.25 -15.82 16.25
CA GLN A 116 -1.35 -15.79 17.23
C GLN A 116 -1.36 -16.99 18.18
N VAL A 117 -0.99 -18.17 17.68
CA VAL A 117 -0.81 -19.36 18.52
C VAL A 117 0.37 -19.09 19.46
N GLY A 118 1.55 -18.73 18.96
CA GLY A 118 2.75 -18.45 19.77
C GLY A 118 2.48 -17.54 20.98
N HIS A 119 1.79 -16.42 20.76
CA HIS A 119 1.42 -15.46 21.80
C HIS A 119 0.62 -16.07 22.95
N LYS A 120 -0.36 -16.93 22.64
CA LYS A 120 -1.18 -17.62 23.65
C LYS A 120 -0.39 -18.65 24.46
N PHE A 121 0.74 -19.12 23.93
CA PHE A 121 1.51 -20.21 24.49
C PHE A 121 2.67 -19.76 25.38
N MET A 122 3.27 -18.60 25.09
CA MET A 122 4.40 -18.08 25.89
C MET A 122 4.14 -18.00 27.41
N PRO A 123 2.94 -17.62 27.90
CA PRO A 123 2.68 -17.63 29.33
C PRO A 123 2.80 -19.03 29.94
N LEU A 124 2.50 -20.07 29.15
CA LEU A 124 2.73 -21.46 29.56
C LEU A 124 4.22 -21.74 29.61
N PHE A 125 4.99 -21.45 28.55
CA PHE A 125 6.43 -21.77 28.48
C PHE A 125 7.25 -21.10 29.58
N LEU A 126 7.01 -19.81 29.79
CA LEU A 126 7.78 -18.97 30.70
C LEU A 126 7.19 -18.91 32.12
N GLY A 127 5.88 -19.11 32.25
CA GLY A 127 5.15 -18.88 33.50
C GLY A 127 4.66 -20.14 34.24
N SER A 128 3.94 -19.93 35.34
CA SER A 128 3.34 -20.99 36.17
C SER A 128 1.94 -21.43 35.73
N GLN A 129 1.43 -20.90 34.63
CA GLN A 129 0.04 -21.10 34.21
C GLN A 129 -0.18 -22.49 33.58
N ARG A 130 -1.43 -22.99 33.68
CA ARG A 130 -1.91 -24.21 33.03
C ARG A 130 -2.93 -23.83 31.95
N PHE A 131 -3.11 -24.69 30.96
CA PHE A 131 -4.06 -24.45 29.87
C PHE A 131 -5.48 -24.14 30.36
N PRO A 132 -6.14 -23.10 29.82
CA PRO A 132 -7.59 -23.08 29.83
C PRO A 132 -8.12 -24.23 28.96
N ARG A 133 -9.06 -25.02 29.49
CA ARG A 133 -9.71 -26.17 28.80
C ARG A 133 -10.63 -25.77 27.64
N THR A 134 -10.68 -24.51 27.24
CA THR A 134 -11.60 -24.03 26.20
C THR A 134 -11.08 -24.34 24.80
N GLU A 135 -11.81 -25.19 24.06
CA GLU A 135 -11.62 -25.40 22.62
C GLU A 135 -11.84 -24.08 21.87
N TYR A 136 -10.86 -23.69 21.06
CA TYR A 136 -10.94 -22.50 20.22
C TYR A 136 -11.07 -22.93 18.76
N LYS A 137 -12.26 -22.78 18.17
CA LYS A 137 -12.48 -23.14 16.76
C LYS A 137 -11.97 -22.04 15.84
N PHE A 138 -10.99 -22.36 14.99
CA PHE A 138 -10.58 -21.51 13.86
C PHE A 138 -11.12 -22.08 12.55
N GLY A 139 -11.56 -21.21 11.63
CA GLY A 139 -12.17 -21.61 10.37
C GLY A 139 -11.14 -21.86 9.24
N GLY A 140 -11.32 -22.98 8.52
CA GLY A 140 -10.91 -23.18 7.12
C GLY A 140 -9.49 -23.72 6.82
N PRO A 141 -9.31 -24.55 5.77
CA PRO A 141 -8.00 -25.04 5.30
C PRO A 141 -7.26 -24.06 4.35
N LEU A 142 -5.95 -23.84 4.61
CA LEU A 142 -5.13 -22.73 4.09
C LEU A 142 -4.54 -22.95 2.68
N ALA A 143 -4.72 -21.96 1.78
CA ALA A 143 -4.36 -22.04 0.36
C ALA A 143 -2.99 -21.41 -0.02
N GLN A 144 -2.22 -20.84 0.93
CA GLN A 144 -1.00 -20.09 0.58
C GLN A 144 0.26 -20.95 0.44
N ARG A 145 0.20 -22.02 -0.36
CA ARG A 145 1.33 -22.96 -0.59
C ARG A 145 2.52 -22.32 -1.32
N SER A 146 2.26 -21.44 -2.29
CA SER A 146 3.28 -20.97 -3.25
C SER A 146 4.33 -20.01 -2.69
N LEU A 147 4.01 -19.20 -1.68
CA LEU A 147 4.90 -18.12 -1.24
C LEU A 147 5.99 -18.58 -0.25
N PHE A 148 5.65 -19.51 0.65
CA PHE A 148 6.63 -20.12 1.56
C PHE A 148 7.53 -21.09 0.79
N GLN A 149 6.97 -21.86 -0.14
CA GLN A 149 7.76 -22.73 -1.01
C GLN A 149 8.81 -21.91 -1.78
N LYS A 150 8.43 -20.75 -2.36
CA LYS A 150 9.41 -19.81 -2.95
C LYS A 150 10.49 -19.33 -1.98
N LEU A 151 10.12 -18.96 -0.75
CA LEU A 151 11.06 -18.48 0.26
C LEU A 151 12.00 -19.60 0.79
N VAL A 152 11.58 -20.85 0.71
CA VAL A 152 12.40 -22.03 1.05
C VAL A 152 13.24 -22.50 -0.14
N ASP A 153 12.75 -22.35 -1.36
CA ASP A 153 13.42 -22.76 -2.59
C ASP A 153 14.47 -21.73 -3.07
N GLU A 154 14.35 -20.46 -2.66
CA GLU A 154 15.33 -19.41 -2.95
C GLU A 154 16.51 -19.44 -1.95
N GLU A 155 17.74 -19.42 -2.47
CA GLU A 155 18.99 -19.48 -1.69
C GLU A 155 19.07 -18.36 -0.63
N ASP A 156 18.54 -17.17 -0.93
CA ASP A 156 18.48 -16.03 -0.02
C ASP A 156 17.44 -16.21 1.10
N GLY A 157 16.32 -16.88 0.83
CA GLY A 157 15.30 -17.17 1.82
C GLY A 157 15.73 -18.27 2.81
N GLN A 158 16.54 -19.23 2.35
CA GLN A 158 17.24 -20.17 3.24
C GLN A 158 18.26 -19.46 4.15
N LYS A 159 19.02 -18.50 3.60
CA LYS A 159 19.95 -17.66 4.37
C LYS A 159 19.24 -16.76 5.39
N ILE A 160 18.01 -16.32 5.14
CA ILE A 160 17.17 -15.52 6.06
C ILE A 160 16.65 -16.32 7.25
N LEU A 161 16.24 -17.58 7.03
CA LEU A 161 15.76 -18.46 8.10
C LEU A 161 16.89 -19.10 8.91
N PHE A 162 18.06 -19.32 8.29
CA PHE A 162 19.21 -20.02 8.88
C PHE A 162 20.52 -19.29 8.58
N PRO A 163 20.71 -18.08 9.11
CA PRO A 163 21.96 -17.38 8.93
C PRO A 163 23.02 -17.99 9.85
N PHE A 164 23.92 -18.77 9.27
CA PHE A 164 25.25 -19.14 9.75
C PHE A 164 25.47 -19.27 11.28
N LEU A 165 25.57 -20.52 11.73
CA LEU A 165 25.77 -21.01 13.11
C LEU A 165 27.24 -20.93 13.62
N ALA A 166 28.04 -19.96 13.17
CA ALA A 166 29.49 -19.98 13.45
C ALA A 166 29.85 -19.70 14.91
N ASP A 167 29.14 -18.79 15.61
CA ASP A 167 29.61 -18.28 16.91
C ASP A 167 28.60 -18.41 18.08
N GLN A 168 27.59 -19.29 17.98
CA GLN A 168 26.69 -19.49 19.13
C GLN A 168 27.30 -20.39 20.21
N GLN A 169 27.80 -19.77 21.27
CA GLN A 169 28.10 -20.48 22.52
C GLN A 169 26.80 -20.90 23.21
N PHE A 170 26.32 -22.11 22.97
CA PHE A 170 25.25 -22.72 23.76
C PHE A 170 25.74 -23.03 25.20
N ALA A 171 25.51 -22.12 26.15
CA ALA A 171 25.59 -22.29 27.58
C ALA A 171 24.95 -23.62 28.00
N LYS A 172 25.67 -24.32 28.89
CA LYS A 172 25.20 -25.52 29.57
C LYS A 172 24.03 -25.12 30.48
N SER A 173 22.80 -25.08 29.98
CA SER A 173 21.64 -24.83 30.84
C SER A 173 21.30 -26.09 31.64
N GLU A 174 21.60 -26.07 32.94
CA GLU A 174 21.08 -27.06 33.89
C GLU A 174 19.63 -26.70 34.26
N ILE A 175 18.69 -27.00 33.38
CA ILE A 175 17.28 -26.82 33.71
C ILE A 175 16.89 -27.95 34.70
N LYS A 176 16.45 -27.67 35.93
CA LYS A 176 16.02 -28.65 36.99
C LYS A 176 14.55 -28.44 37.48
N ASP A 177 13.57 -29.07 36.82
CA ASP A 177 12.11 -28.95 36.97
C ASP A 177 11.50 -30.26 36.43
N PRO A 178 11.07 -31.16 37.32
CA PRO A 178 10.57 -32.49 36.96
C PRO A 178 9.22 -32.47 36.21
N ASN A 179 8.41 -31.43 36.37
CA ASN A 179 7.01 -31.41 35.90
C ASN A 179 6.84 -31.14 34.41
N ARG A 180 7.93 -30.82 33.70
CA ARG A 180 7.94 -30.56 32.25
C ARG A 180 9.18 -31.16 31.59
N SER A 181 9.48 -32.41 31.98
CA SER A 181 10.55 -33.23 31.39
C SER A 181 10.41 -33.31 29.87
N GLN A 182 9.19 -33.36 29.34
CA GLN A 182 8.91 -33.50 27.92
C GLN A 182 9.27 -32.28 27.08
N LEU A 183 9.01 -31.05 27.57
CA LEU A 183 9.46 -29.82 26.90
C LEU A 183 10.98 -29.70 26.87
N ARG A 184 11.65 -30.15 27.92
CA ARG A 184 13.13 -30.22 27.96
C ARG A 184 13.69 -31.25 27.01
N GLN A 185 13.06 -32.42 26.94
CA GLN A 185 13.44 -33.44 25.97
C GLN A 185 13.23 -32.94 24.55
N SER A 186 12.16 -32.17 24.30
CA SER A 186 11.88 -31.52 23.02
C SER A 186 12.96 -30.47 22.70
N TYR A 187 13.27 -29.57 23.63
CA TYR A 187 14.33 -28.58 23.47
C TYR A 187 15.74 -29.22 23.31
N ALA A 188 16.05 -30.28 24.05
CA ALA A 188 17.33 -31.00 23.91
C ALA A 188 17.43 -31.83 22.63
N LEU A 189 16.30 -32.33 22.11
CA LEU A 189 16.24 -32.94 20.78
C LEU A 189 16.44 -31.87 19.71
N TRP A 190 15.79 -30.71 19.86
CA TRP A 190 15.99 -29.56 18.99
C TRP A 190 17.44 -29.09 18.97
N LYS A 191 18.06 -28.82 20.12
CA LYS A 191 19.47 -28.39 20.20
C LYS A 191 20.41 -29.32 19.44
N ARG A 192 20.22 -30.64 19.57
CA ARG A 192 20.96 -31.64 18.81
C ARG A 192 20.69 -31.61 17.30
N ILE A 193 19.47 -31.26 16.88
CA ILE A 193 19.17 -31.04 15.46
C ILE A 193 19.88 -29.76 15.01
N ALA A 194 19.72 -28.64 15.74
CA ALA A 194 20.29 -27.32 15.51
C ALA A 194 21.83 -27.32 15.35
N GLU A 195 22.53 -28.08 16.20
CA GLU A 195 23.99 -28.23 16.16
C GLU A 195 24.49 -28.90 14.87
N ASN A 196 23.66 -29.72 14.22
CA ASN A 196 23.99 -30.44 12.99
C ASN A 196 23.59 -29.69 11.70
N VAL A 197 22.98 -28.50 11.82
CA VAL A 197 22.45 -27.70 10.69
C VAL A 197 23.51 -26.82 10.02
N LYS A 198 24.76 -26.86 10.50
CA LYS A 198 25.83 -25.91 10.12
C LYS A 198 26.02 -25.73 8.60
N ASP A 199 25.65 -26.71 7.77
CA ASP A 199 25.93 -26.73 6.32
C ASP A 199 24.73 -27.15 5.43
N HIS A 200 23.48 -27.18 5.91
CA HIS A 200 22.36 -27.80 5.17
C HIS A 200 21.19 -26.83 4.94
N SER A 201 20.63 -26.85 3.72
CA SER A 201 19.36 -26.20 3.38
C SER A 201 18.18 -26.76 4.19
N LEU A 202 17.05 -26.05 4.23
CA LEU A 202 15.83 -26.48 4.92
C LEU A 202 15.32 -27.85 4.44
N THR A 203 15.42 -28.08 3.13
CA THR A 203 15.07 -29.32 2.46
C THR A 203 16.05 -30.44 2.81
N GLU A 204 17.34 -30.14 2.92
CA GLU A 204 18.38 -31.08 3.38
C GLU A 204 18.25 -31.41 4.87
N LEU A 205 17.87 -30.44 5.69
CA LEU A 205 17.58 -30.64 7.10
C LEU A 205 16.36 -31.55 7.29
N TYR A 206 15.28 -31.30 6.55
CA TYR A 206 14.08 -32.13 6.63
C TYR A 206 14.30 -33.53 6.04
N SER A 207 15.07 -33.67 4.97
CA SER A 207 15.43 -34.98 4.42
C SER A 207 16.39 -35.77 5.33
N LYS A 208 17.39 -35.12 5.93
CA LYS A 208 18.39 -35.77 6.81
C LYS A 208 17.91 -36.00 8.23
N HIS A 209 16.99 -35.17 8.72
CA HIS A 209 16.51 -35.19 10.10
C HIS A 209 14.99 -35.31 10.23
N GLY A 210 14.25 -35.53 9.13
CA GLY A 210 12.79 -35.68 9.08
C GLY A 210 12.21 -36.55 10.18
N PRO A 211 12.73 -37.77 10.43
CA PRO A 211 12.24 -38.62 11.53
C PRO A 211 12.43 -38.01 12.93
N LYS A 212 13.51 -37.24 13.15
CA LYS A 212 13.77 -36.52 14.40
C LYS A 212 12.91 -35.27 14.53
N LEU A 213 12.65 -34.55 13.43
CA LEU A 213 11.74 -33.40 13.36
C LEU A 213 10.29 -33.83 13.56
N ASP A 214 9.85 -34.92 12.92
CA ASP A 214 8.54 -35.53 13.16
C ASP A 214 8.39 -36.02 14.59
N ARG A 215 9.47 -36.54 15.18
CA ARG A 215 9.49 -36.89 16.60
C ARG A 215 9.36 -35.65 17.47
N LEU A 216 10.09 -34.57 17.18
CA LEU A 216 9.99 -33.29 17.88
C LEU A 216 8.57 -32.73 17.80
N THR A 217 7.99 -32.64 16.60
CA THR A 217 6.62 -32.18 16.35
C THR A 217 5.60 -33.05 17.08
N ARG A 218 5.74 -34.38 17.11
CA ARG A 218 4.88 -35.27 17.91
C ARG A 218 5.03 -35.08 19.41
N MET A 219 6.26 -34.88 19.90
CA MET A 219 6.52 -34.63 21.32
C MET A 219 5.89 -33.31 21.76
N LEU A 220 5.96 -32.30 20.90
CA LEU A 220 5.35 -30.99 21.09
C LEU A 220 3.83 -31.06 20.98
N LYS A 221 3.26 -31.83 20.03
CA LYS A 221 1.80 -31.97 19.82
C LYS A 221 1.00 -32.26 21.10
N ARG A 222 1.54 -33.05 22.02
CA ARG A 222 0.90 -33.33 23.33
C ARG A 222 0.78 -32.08 24.21
N GLU A 223 1.75 -31.17 24.12
CA GLU A 223 1.76 -29.88 24.81
C GLU A 223 0.88 -28.85 24.11
N PHE A 224 0.49 -29.06 22.83
CA PHE A 224 -0.40 -28.19 22.06
C PHE A 224 -1.81 -28.77 21.88
N ALA A 225 -2.20 -29.76 22.71
CA ALA A 225 -3.42 -30.55 22.51
C ALA A 225 -4.69 -29.73 22.14
N PRO A 226 -4.96 -28.54 22.75
CA PRO A 226 -6.14 -27.74 22.39
C PRO A 226 -6.17 -27.14 20.98
N TYR A 227 -5.05 -27.16 20.25
CA TYR A 227 -4.93 -26.67 18.87
C TYR A 227 -4.38 -27.75 17.92
N SER A 228 -4.35 -29.01 18.39
CA SER A 228 -3.73 -30.12 17.65
C SER A 228 -4.46 -30.40 16.34
N SER A 229 -5.79 -30.38 16.33
CA SER A 229 -6.64 -30.52 15.15
C SER A 229 -6.37 -29.45 14.09
N GLU A 230 -6.22 -28.19 14.50
CA GLU A 230 -5.97 -27.06 13.63
C GLU A 230 -4.56 -27.12 13.04
N LEU A 231 -3.56 -27.47 13.86
CA LEU A 231 -2.19 -27.68 13.40
C LEU A 231 -2.08 -28.88 12.44
N GLU A 232 -2.86 -29.95 12.68
CA GLU A 232 -2.95 -31.12 11.79
C GLU A 232 -3.59 -30.79 10.45
N ALA A 233 -4.63 -29.97 10.43
CA ALA A 233 -5.24 -29.49 9.20
C ALA A 233 -4.28 -28.66 8.33
N GLN A 234 -3.18 -28.16 8.90
CA GLN A 234 -2.13 -27.44 8.17
C GLN A 234 -0.90 -28.30 7.80
N ARG A 235 -0.88 -29.58 8.23
CA ARG A 235 0.29 -30.46 8.11
C ARG A 235 0.66 -30.78 6.66
N ASP A 236 -0.34 -30.96 5.79
CA ASP A 236 -0.15 -31.31 4.37
C ASP A 236 0.29 -30.12 3.51
N ALA A 237 0.08 -28.88 4.00
CA ALA A 237 0.45 -27.69 3.27
C ALA A 237 1.87 -27.20 3.58
N LYS A 238 2.41 -27.38 4.80
CA LYS A 238 3.68 -26.78 5.25
C LYS A 238 4.26 -27.42 6.54
N SER A 239 4.79 -28.63 6.46
CA SER A 239 5.36 -29.33 7.63
C SER A 239 6.53 -28.57 8.28
N GLU A 240 7.29 -27.84 7.47
CA GLU A 240 8.50 -27.12 7.83
C GLU A 240 8.17 -25.81 8.57
N LEU A 241 7.20 -25.03 8.09
CA LEU A 241 6.79 -23.76 8.72
C LEU A 241 6.22 -24.00 10.11
N VAL A 242 5.34 -25.00 10.25
CA VAL A 242 4.78 -25.38 11.56
C VAL A 242 5.90 -25.82 12.50
N THR A 243 6.85 -26.61 11.99
CA THR A 243 8.00 -27.07 12.77
C THR A 243 8.88 -25.90 13.23
N LEU A 244 9.14 -24.90 12.37
CA LEU A 244 9.92 -23.73 12.72
C LEU A 244 9.24 -22.83 13.74
N SER A 245 7.91 -22.64 13.64
CA SER A 245 7.15 -21.91 14.65
C SER A 245 7.20 -22.61 15.99
N LEU A 246 6.95 -23.93 16.02
CA LEU A 246 7.07 -24.74 17.23
C LEU A 246 8.45 -24.63 17.86
N MET A 247 9.51 -24.69 17.06
CA MET A 247 10.88 -24.54 17.53
C MET A 247 11.17 -23.14 18.08
N SER A 248 10.65 -22.10 17.42
CA SER A 248 10.74 -20.73 17.93
C SER A 248 10.12 -20.64 19.31
N TRP A 249 8.93 -21.19 19.52
CA TRP A 249 8.25 -21.18 20.82
C TRP A 249 9.02 -21.96 21.89
N VAL A 250 9.63 -23.09 21.52
CA VAL A 250 10.42 -23.92 22.43
C VAL A 250 11.72 -23.24 22.87
N SER A 251 12.29 -22.34 22.07
CA SER A 251 13.45 -21.53 22.46
C SER A 251 13.20 -20.71 23.74
N ALA A 252 11.94 -20.38 24.04
CA ALA A 252 11.55 -19.68 25.26
C ALA A 252 11.94 -20.43 26.54
N VAL A 253 12.15 -21.75 26.47
CA VAL A 253 12.65 -22.55 27.60
C VAL A 253 14.03 -22.07 28.09
N GLU A 254 14.83 -21.42 27.24
CA GLU A 254 16.12 -20.83 27.64
C GLU A 254 15.97 -19.66 28.62
N LEU A 255 14.86 -18.91 28.56
CA LEU A 255 14.57 -17.81 29.47
C LEU A 255 13.91 -18.27 30.78
N LYS A 256 13.76 -19.58 30.97
CA LYS A 256 13.09 -20.13 32.14
C LYS A 256 13.98 -20.04 33.36
N GLU A 257 13.49 -19.35 34.38
CA GLU A 257 14.16 -19.24 35.68
C GLU A 257 13.83 -20.43 36.60
N ARG A 258 14.61 -20.56 37.68
CA ARG A 258 14.38 -21.59 38.73
C ARG A 258 13.00 -21.50 39.35
N GLN A 259 12.44 -20.29 39.49
CA GLN A 259 11.06 -20.08 39.89
C GLN A 259 10.22 -19.62 38.70
N PRO A 260 9.06 -20.24 38.43
CA PRO A 260 8.26 -19.92 37.25
C PRO A 260 7.63 -18.53 37.34
N ARG A 261 7.73 -17.73 36.27
CA ARG A 261 7.19 -16.36 36.18
C ARG A 261 5.67 -16.34 36.36
N ILE A 262 5.13 -15.21 36.78
CA ILE A 262 3.68 -15.03 36.96
C ILE A 262 3.26 -13.90 36.03
N PHE A 263 2.51 -14.26 35.00
CA PHE A 263 2.05 -13.33 33.98
C PHE A 263 0.59 -12.95 34.18
N PHE A 264 0.28 -11.70 33.85
CA PHE A 264 -1.07 -11.19 33.66
C PHE A 264 -1.24 -10.96 32.16
N THR A 265 -1.97 -11.85 31.50
CA THR A 265 -1.97 -11.91 30.03
C THR A 265 -3.17 -11.20 29.44
N GLU A 266 -3.06 -10.75 28.19
CA GLU A 266 -4.23 -10.37 27.40
C GLU A 266 -5.00 -9.19 28.04
N ILE A 267 -4.26 -8.20 28.51
CA ILE A 267 -4.80 -7.02 29.21
C ILE A 267 -4.91 -5.85 28.24
N PRO A 268 -6.07 -5.19 28.10
CA PRO A 268 -6.17 -3.94 27.35
C PRO A 268 -5.22 -2.89 27.93
N VAL A 269 -4.53 -2.13 27.08
CA VAL A 269 -3.67 -1.05 27.59
C VAL A 269 -4.51 0.04 28.28
N LEU A 270 -5.64 0.42 27.65
CA LEU A 270 -6.59 1.39 28.17
C LEU A 270 -7.94 0.75 28.47
N ASP A 271 -8.63 1.28 29.49
CA ASP A 271 -10.01 0.90 29.77
C ASP A 271 -10.98 1.38 28.66
N ARG A 272 -11.99 0.56 28.35
CA ARG A 272 -13.05 0.87 27.35
C ARG A 272 -13.82 2.16 27.65
N HIS A 273 -13.91 2.57 28.92
CA HIS A 273 -14.58 3.78 29.39
C HIS A 273 -13.80 5.04 29.00
N HIS A 274 -12.51 4.92 28.67
CA HIS A 274 -11.70 6.04 28.19
C HIS A 274 -12.02 6.48 26.75
N ARG A 275 -12.85 5.74 26.01
CA ARG A 275 -13.27 6.05 24.62
C ARG A 275 -12.12 6.28 23.62
N LEU A 276 -10.89 5.98 24.04
CA LEU A 276 -9.67 5.97 23.25
C LEU A 276 -9.18 4.53 23.23
N GLY A 277 -9.29 3.89 22.08
CA GLY A 277 -8.92 2.50 21.90
C GLY A 277 -7.41 2.36 21.91
N ALA A 278 -6.93 1.39 22.69
CA ALA A 278 -5.55 0.93 22.67
C ALA A 278 -5.53 -0.58 22.42
N TRP A 279 -4.39 -1.10 21.99
CA TRP A 279 -4.18 -2.53 21.81
C TRP A 279 -4.18 -3.26 23.17
N ARG A 280 -3.93 -4.56 23.13
CA ARG A 280 -3.74 -5.40 24.31
C ARG A 280 -2.26 -5.71 24.43
N ILE A 281 -1.76 -5.73 25.66
CA ILE A 281 -0.42 -6.23 25.95
C ILE A 281 -0.45 -7.75 25.97
N ASP A 282 0.66 -8.38 25.56
CA ASP A 282 0.77 -9.84 25.58
C ASP A 282 0.79 -10.34 27.03
N ALA A 283 1.65 -9.74 27.86
CA ALA A 283 1.69 -10.01 29.29
C ALA A 283 2.24 -8.86 30.12
N ALA A 284 1.87 -8.83 31.41
CA ALA A 284 2.55 -8.05 32.45
C ALA A 284 3.09 -8.97 33.55
N GLU A 285 4.18 -8.59 34.21
CA GLU A 285 4.84 -9.32 35.29
C GLU A 285 5.25 -8.36 36.40
N VAL A 286 4.96 -8.70 37.66
CA VAL A 286 5.51 -7.94 38.81
C VAL A 286 6.96 -8.37 39.04
N ARG A 287 7.89 -7.45 38.78
CA ARG A 287 9.34 -7.67 38.86
C ARG A 287 9.85 -7.49 40.27
N THR A 288 9.49 -6.38 40.90
CA THR A 288 9.89 -6.06 42.27
C THR A 288 8.73 -5.50 43.07
N ILE A 289 8.72 -5.76 44.38
CA ILE A 289 7.90 -5.10 45.40
C ILE A 289 8.89 -4.56 46.44
N GLU A 290 8.81 -3.28 46.77
CA GLU A 290 9.74 -2.57 47.65
C GLU A 290 11.21 -2.76 47.21
N GLY A 291 11.44 -2.67 45.89
CA GLY A 291 12.76 -2.88 45.27
C GLY A 291 13.31 -4.30 45.35
N LYS A 292 12.55 -5.28 45.88
CA LYS A 292 12.98 -6.67 46.05
C LYS A 292 12.11 -7.64 45.25
N ALA A 293 12.67 -8.80 44.92
CA ALA A 293 11.91 -9.86 44.26
C ALA A 293 10.74 -10.34 45.15
N PRO A 294 9.56 -10.66 44.60
CA PRO A 294 8.39 -11.07 45.38
C PRO A 294 8.65 -12.29 46.27
N THR A 295 8.29 -12.17 47.55
CA THR A 295 8.38 -13.25 48.54
C THR A 295 7.45 -14.42 48.20
N PRO A 296 7.64 -15.63 48.76
CA PRO A 296 6.76 -16.78 48.49
C PRO A 296 5.27 -16.52 48.75
N LYS A 297 4.94 -15.74 49.80
CA LYS A 297 3.55 -15.34 50.11
C LYS A 297 2.99 -14.39 49.04
N GLN A 298 3.76 -13.37 48.66
CA GLN A 298 3.37 -12.44 47.60
C GLN A 298 3.19 -13.18 46.26
N ARG A 299 4.09 -14.10 45.91
CA ARG A 299 3.95 -14.95 44.71
C ARG A 299 2.69 -15.80 44.72
N ALA A 300 2.29 -16.35 45.87
CA ALA A 300 1.04 -17.10 45.98
C ALA A 300 -0.16 -16.21 45.66
N LYS A 301 -0.18 -14.98 46.20
CA LYS A 301 -1.22 -13.99 45.90
C LYS A 301 -1.20 -13.52 44.44
N LEU A 302 -0.02 -13.25 43.88
CA LEU A 302 0.13 -12.90 42.46
C LEU A 302 -0.41 -13.99 41.54
N ARG A 303 -0.21 -15.28 41.88
CA ARG A 303 -0.80 -16.40 41.12
C ARG A 303 -2.32 -16.40 41.18
N GLU A 304 -2.90 -16.17 42.36
CA GLU A 304 -4.34 -16.04 42.53
C GLU A 304 -4.90 -14.90 41.66
N LEU A 305 -4.27 -13.72 41.73
CA LEU A 305 -4.66 -12.55 40.94
C LEU A 305 -4.45 -12.75 39.44
N SER A 306 -3.44 -13.52 39.01
CA SER A 306 -3.21 -13.78 37.58
C SER A 306 -4.35 -14.54 36.89
N LEU A 307 -5.26 -15.14 37.67
CA LEU A 307 -6.45 -15.83 37.17
C LEU A 307 -7.66 -14.89 37.04
N THR A 308 -7.58 -13.68 37.59
CA THR A 308 -8.64 -12.67 37.45
C THR A 308 -8.47 -11.87 36.17
N ARG A 309 -9.58 -11.38 35.61
CA ARG A 309 -9.56 -10.51 34.44
C ARG A 309 -9.50 -9.05 34.85
N PHE A 310 -8.57 -8.32 34.26
CA PHE A 310 -8.44 -6.87 34.43
C PHE A 310 -8.95 -6.16 33.18
N THR A 311 -9.56 -4.99 33.38
CA THR A 311 -10.15 -4.21 32.28
C THR A 311 -9.11 -3.35 31.56
N SER A 312 -8.00 -3.03 32.23
CA SER A 312 -6.89 -2.25 31.69
C SER A 312 -5.59 -2.45 32.46
N VAL A 313 -4.49 -1.88 31.97
CA VAL A 313 -3.19 -1.87 32.67
C VAL A 313 -3.26 -1.05 33.97
N GLY A 314 -3.96 0.09 33.98
CA GLY A 314 -4.18 0.91 35.18
C GLY A 314 -5.03 0.20 36.23
N HIS A 315 -6.09 -0.50 35.82
CA HIS A 315 -6.86 -1.34 36.73
C HIS A 315 -5.99 -2.44 37.34
N LEU A 316 -5.19 -3.15 36.52
CA LEU A 316 -4.23 -4.14 37.05
C LEU A 316 -3.29 -3.51 38.08
N LEU A 317 -2.65 -2.40 37.73
CA LEU A 317 -1.69 -1.74 38.60
C LEU A 317 -2.34 -1.32 39.93
N GLN A 318 -3.53 -0.72 39.88
CA GLN A 318 -4.25 -0.28 41.06
C GLN A 318 -4.66 -1.45 41.97
N SER A 319 -5.10 -2.56 41.37
CA SER A 319 -5.34 -3.80 42.13
C SER A 319 -4.05 -4.36 42.75
N LEU A 320 -2.92 -4.30 42.06
CA LEU A 320 -1.65 -4.76 42.62
C LEU A 320 -1.18 -3.86 43.78
N ILE A 321 -1.30 -2.54 43.64
CA ILE A 321 -0.96 -1.57 44.68
C ILE A 321 -1.79 -1.81 45.94
N SER A 322 -3.08 -2.11 45.82
CA SER A 322 -3.94 -2.36 47.00
C SER A 322 -3.54 -3.59 47.81
N PHE A 323 -2.85 -4.56 47.20
CA PHE A 323 -2.34 -5.74 47.91
C PHE A 323 -0.88 -5.63 48.35
N PHE A 324 -0.03 -4.94 47.59
CA PHE A 324 1.42 -5.01 47.75
C PHE A 324 2.08 -3.68 48.12
N GLY A 325 1.31 -2.59 48.20
CA GLY A 325 1.84 -1.25 48.43
C GLY A 325 2.27 -0.55 47.15
N GLU A 326 2.70 0.70 47.31
CA GLU A 326 2.94 1.62 46.19
C GLU A 326 4.26 1.32 45.47
N GLU A 327 5.28 0.84 46.18
CA GLU A 327 6.60 0.56 45.60
C GLU A 327 6.60 -0.77 44.84
N LEU A 328 6.17 -0.79 43.58
CA LEU A 328 6.24 -2.00 42.75
C LEU A 328 6.73 -1.71 41.33
N GLU A 329 7.36 -2.67 40.68
CA GLU A 329 7.74 -2.57 39.27
C GLU A 329 6.96 -3.61 38.46
N LEU A 330 6.21 -3.14 37.47
CA LEU A 330 5.44 -3.92 36.52
C LEU A 330 6.13 -3.92 35.16
N GLY A 331 6.65 -5.09 34.76
CA GLY A 331 7.20 -5.31 33.43
C GLY A 331 6.11 -5.67 32.42
N ILE A 332 5.92 -4.85 31.39
CA ILE A 332 5.12 -5.16 30.20
C ILE A 332 5.98 -5.94 29.21
N TRP A 333 5.51 -7.12 28.81
CA TRP A 333 6.15 -7.99 27.83
C TRP A 333 5.41 -7.90 26.49
N ASP A 334 6.19 -7.77 25.42
CA ASP A 334 5.74 -7.89 24.03
C ASP A 334 6.62 -8.95 23.36
N TRP A 335 5.99 -10.06 22.97
CA TRP A 335 6.66 -11.23 22.42
C TRP A 335 6.66 -11.15 20.90
N LYS A 336 7.76 -11.57 20.28
CA LYS A 336 7.89 -11.60 18.82
C LYS A 336 8.43 -12.94 18.38
N PHE A 337 7.80 -13.54 17.38
CA PHE A 337 8.23 -14.80 16.79
C PHE A 337 8.79 -14.56 15.40
N ALA A 338 9.78 -15.37 15.02
CA ALA A 338 10.33 -15.37 13.66
C ALA A 338 9.22 -15.43 12.58
N ILE A 339 8.18 -16.21 12.83
CA ILE A 339 7.03 -16.41 11.95
C ILE A 339 5.79 -15.79 12.58
N GLY A 340 5.19 -14.83 11.88
CA GLY A 340 3.88 -14.25 12.22
C GLY A 340 3.89 -12.81 12.71
N ASP A 341 5.02 -12.35 13.28
CA ASP A 341 5.19 -10.97 13.75
C ASP A 341 6.10 -10.11 12.84
N GLY A 342 6.50 -10.64 11.67
CA GLY A 342 7.13 -9.83 10.63
C GLY A 342 6.10 -9.06 9.80
N ALA A 343 6.58 -8.15 8.93
CA ALA A 343 5.74 -7.51 7.92
C ALA A 343 4.92 -8.54 7.12
N PRO A 344 3.74 -8.20 6.56
CA PRO A 344 2.84 -9.17 5.92
C PRO A 344 3.57 -10.09 4.94
N LYS A 345 3.45 -11.41 5.16
CA LYS A 345 4.12 -12.46 4.38
C LYS A 345 5.66 -12.44 4.42
N ARG A 346 6.26 -11.85 5.46
CA ARG A 346 7.71 -11.87 5.73
C ARG A 346 8.01 -12.52 7.08
N VAL A 347 9.23 -13.03 7.21
CA VAL A 347 9.81 -13.62 8.43
C VAL A 347 10.74 -12.58 9.07
N ILE A 348 10.85 -12.55 10.39
CA ILE A 348 11.85 -11.72 11.09
C ILE A 348 13.23 -12.38 10.94
N ASP A 349 14.17 -11.68 10.33
CA ASP A 349 15.56 -12.13 10.17
C ASP A 349 16.38 -11.77 11.43
N PRO A 350 16.88 -12.75 12.20
CA PRO A 350 17.68 -12.47 13.39
C PRO A 350 19.00 -11.74 13.08
N ARG A 351 19.54 -11.78 11.84
CA ARG A 351 20.75 -10.99 11.47
C ARG A 351 20.51 -9.50 11.50
N THR A 352 19.31 -9.08 11.10
CA THR A 352 18.93 -7.66 11.10
C THR A 352 18.80 -7.10 12.52
N MET A 353 18.81 -7.98 13.52
CA MET A 353 18.69 -7.65 14.94
C MET A 353 20.02 -7.63 15.69
N VAL A 354 21.14 -7.90 15.02
CA VAL A 354 22.47 -7.96 15.66
C VAL A 354 22.96 -6.58 16.11
N GLN A 355 22.42 -5.50 15.53
CA GLN A 355 22.80 -4.12 15.85
C GLN A 355 21.68 -3.31 16.49
N ASP A 356 20.43 -3.45 16.01
CA ASP A 356 19.27 -2.75 16.56
C ASP A 356 18.01 -3.62 16.49
N VAL A 357 17.16 -3.54 17.51
CA VAL A 357 15.80 -4.09 17.45
C VAL A 357 14.96 -3.32 16.42
N LEU A 358 13.99 -4.01 15.81
CA LEU A 358 13.12 -3.39 14.81
C LEU A 358 12.38 -2.18 15.38
N ALA A 359 12.60 -1.00 14.79
CA ALA A 359 12.06 0.28 15.26
C ALA A 359 10.52 0.27 15.39
N GLU A 360 9.82 -0.48 14.55
CA GLU A 360 8.37 -0.72 14.64
C GLU A 360 7.95 -1.33 15.97
N HIS A 361 8.64 -2.39 16.42
CA HIS A 361 8.32 -3.10 17.65
C HIS A 361 8.69 -2.26 18.88
N THR A 362 9.83 -1.55 18.81
CA THR A 362 10.21 -0.57 19.84
C THR A 362 9.14 0.50 19.99
N ARG A 363 8.63 1.05 18.88
CA ARG A 363 7.50 2.01 18.93
C ARG A 363 6.22 1.38 19.46
N GLN A 364 5.96 0.10 19.20
CA GLN A 364 4.80 -0.60 19.74
C GLN A 364 4.83 -0.65 21.27
N ILE A 365 5.92 -1.13 21.85
CA ILE A 365 6.01 -1.21 23.32
C ILE A 365 6.10 0.17 23.97
N GLN A 366 6.75 1.16 23.35
CA GLN A 366 6.73 2.55 23.81
C GLN A 366 5.31 3.11 23.89
N ARG A 367 4.44 2.80 22.91
CA ARG A 367 3.02 3.16 22.96
C ARG A 367 2.29 2.47 24.11
N TYR A 368 2.60 1.21 24.40
CA TYR A 368 1.99 0.48 25.52
C TYR A 368 2.37 1.09 26.87
N LEU A 369 3.64 1.42 27.07
CA LEU A 369 4.12 2.08 28.28
C LEU A 369 3.48 3.45 28.45
N MET A 370 3.53 4.29 27.41
CA MET A 370 2.97 5.64 27.42
C MET A 370 1.46 5.65 27.69
N LEU A 371 0.67 4.82 27.00
CA LEU A 371 -0.79 4.76 27.21
C LEU A 371 -1.13 4.05 28.52
N GLY A 372 -0.34 3.06 28.96
CA GLY A 372 -0.48 2.43 30.26
C GLY A 372 -0.28 3.44 31.39
N SER A 373 0.73 4.29 31.30
CA SER A 373 0.94 5.40 32.25
C SER A 373 -0.23 6.39 32.26
N LEU A 374 -0.81 6.70 31.09
CA LEU A 374 -2.02 7.52 31.00
C LEU A 374 -3.22 6.86 31.68
N ASP A 375 -3.43 5.57 31.47
CA ASP A 375 -4.48 4.80 32.15
C ASP A 375 -4.31 4.89 33.67
N CYS A 376 -3.11 4.58 34.17
CA CYS A 376 -2.77 4.62 35.60
C CYS A 376 -2.99 6.01 36.21
N HIS A 377 -2.64 7.07 35.46
CA HIS A 377 -2.87 8.45 35.90
C HIS A 377 -4.36 8.76 36.02
N LEU A 378 -5.16 8.28 35.08
CA LEU A 378 -6.60 8.51 35.06
C LEU A 378 -7.32 7.65 36.12
N THR A 379 -6.91 6.42 36.40
CA THR A 379 -7.63 5.53 37.34
C THR A 379 -7.44 5.86 38.84
N GLY A 380 -6.50 6.73 39.22
CA GLY A 380 -6.34 7.26 40.59
C GLY A 380 -5.14 6.70 41.38
N ARG A 381 -4.42 7.57 42.11
CA ARG A 381 -2.96 7.50 42.42
C ARG A 381 -2.50 6.72 43.66
N PRO A 382 -1.17 6.53 43.77
CA PRO A 382 -0.37 7.37 44.70
C PRO A 382 1.02 7.83 44.17
N ARG A 383 1.16 9.16 43.98
CA ARG A 383 2.36 10.04 43.88
C ARG A 383 2.43 11.02 42.70
N ALA A 384 2.28 10.61 41.44
CA ALA A 384 2.76 11.44 40.33
C ALA A 384 1.96 12.72 40.03
N LYS A 385 2.40 13.90 40.54
CA LYS A 385 1.77 15.23 40.35
C LYS A 385 1.49 15.59 38.89
N THR A 386 2.26 15.05 37.95
CA THR A 386 2.07 15.20 36.50
C THR A 386 1.98 13.84 35.81
N LEU A 387 1.59 13.83 34.53
CA LEU A 387 1.36 12.62 33.74
C LEU A 387 2.65 11.80 33.49
N TRP A 388 3.80 12.47 33.41
CA TRP A 388 5.11 11.86 33.14
C TRP A 388 6.02 12.15 34.35
N HIS A 389 6.43 11.13 35.11
CA HIS A 389 7.26 11.25 36.32
C HIS A 389 8.31 10.16 36.38
N ASP A 390 9.48 10.44 36.95
CA ASP A 390 10.63 9.52 37.03
C ASP A 390 10.38 8.21 37.82
N ASP A 391 9.32 8.16 38.65
CA ASP A 391 8.94 7.00 39.47
C ASP A 391 8.26 5.88 38.64
N TYR A 392 8.87 5.45 37.54
CA TYR A 392 8.22 4.59 36.55
C TYR A 392 7.95 3.15 37.04
N PHE A 393 6.67 2.89 37.33
CA PHE A 393 6.13 1.56 37.60
C PHE A 393 6.14 0.63 36.38
N LEU A 394 6.22 1.17 35.16
CA LEU A 394 6.12 0.38 33.93
C LEU A 394 7.48 0.27 33.24
N ARG A 395 7.92 -0.97 32.98
CA ARG A 395 9.09 -1.25 32.13
C ARG A 395 8.71 -2.12 30.96
N GLY A 396 9.25 -1.84 29.78
CA GLY A 396 9.03 -2.66 28.59
C GLY A 396 10.07 -3.78 28.47
N THR A 397 9.64 -4.95 28.03
CA THR A 397 10.51 -6.03 27.54
C THR A 397 10.03 -6.50 26.19
N LEU A 398 10.86 -6.31 25.19
CA LEU A 398 10.71 -6.96 23.90
C LEU A 398 11.46 -8.28 23.94
N ALA A 399 10.75 -9.39 23.72
CA ALA A 399 11.37 -10.71 23.67
C ALA A 399 11.16 -11.35 22.30
N TYR A 400 12.27 -11.60 21.60
CA TYR A 400 12.26 -12.24 20.30
C TYR A 400 12.63 -13.71 20.44
N PHE A 401 11.84 -14.57 19.82
CA PHE A 401 12.01 -16.02 19.84
C PHE A 401 12.25 -16.53 18.43
N PHE A 402 13.39 -17.22 18.26
CA PHE A 402 13.86 -17.71 16.98
C PHE A 402 14.02 -19.22 17.01
N PRO A 403 13.87 -19.90 15.86
CA PRO A 403 14.12 -21.33 15.81
C PRO A 403 15.61 -21.60 16.09
N THR A 404 16.51 -20.79 15.54
CA THR A 404 17.95 -21.04 15.44
C THR A 404 18.81 -20.10 16.28
N HIS A 405 18.21 -19.15 16.98
CA HIS A 405 18.92 -18.19 17.82
C HIS A 405 18.38 -18.23 19.25
N ARG A 406 19.25 -17.85 20.18
CA ARG A 406 18.81 -17.55 21.52
C ARG A 406 17.74 -16.47 21.52
N PRO A 407 16.83 -16.51 22.51
CA PRO A 407 15.92 -15.41 22.71
C PRO A 407 16.69 -14.11 22.92
N ILE A 408 16.33 -13.08 22.16
CA ILE A 408 16.88 -11.73 22.30
C ILE A 408 15.92 -10.94 23.19
N LEU A 409 16.43 -10.39 24.28
CA LEU A 409 15.67 -9.57 25.23
C LEU A 409 16.17 -8.14 25.18
N GLU A 410 15.28 -7.22 24.84
CA GLU A 410 15.55 -5.79 24.86
C GLU A 410 14.71 -5.12 25.95
N GLN A 411 15.36 -4.35 26.82
CA GLN A 411 14.71 -3.61 27.89
C GLN A 411 14.40 -2.19 27.43
N ILE A 412 13.11 -1.84 27.41
CA ILE A 412 12.67 -0.50 27.04
C ILE A 412 12.32 0.27 28.30
N VAL A 413 13.11 1.30 28.58
CA VAL A 413 12.88 2.27 29.65
C VAL A 413 12.57 3.61 29.00
N MET A 414 11.60 4.33 29.53
CA MET A 414 11.17 5.62 29.00
C MET A 414 11.39 6.71 30.03
N THR A 415 12.13 7.75 29.66
CA THR A 415 12.24 8.98 30.46
C THR A 415 10.95 9.81 30.35
N PRO A 416 10.73 10.80 31.22
CA PRO A 416 9.57 11.71 31.11
C PRO A 416 9.51 12.45 29.79
N GLU A 417 10.66 12.86 29.26
CA GLU A 417 10.77 13.55 27.98
C GLU A 417 10.36 12.62 26.84
N LEU A 418 10.82 11.36 26.87
CA LEU A 418 10.47 10.38 25.85
C LEU A 418 8.98 10.01 25.91
N HIS A 419 8.39 9.89 27.09
CA HIS A 419 6.94 9.70 27.23
C HIS A 419 6.14 10.82 26.58
N LYS A 420 6.52 12.07 26.88
CA LYS A 420 5.88 13.24 26.29
C LYS A 420 6.04 13.26 24.77
N GLN A 421 7.25 13.01 24.28
CA GLN A 421 7.54 12.96 22.85
C GLN A 421 6.68 11.90 22.13
N ILE A 422 6.63 10.67 22.64
CA ILE A 422 5.84 9.59 22.03
C ILE A 422 4.34 9.90 22.08
N PHE A 423 3.84 10.49 23.17
CA PHE A 423 2.45 10.93 23.23
C PHE A 423 2.13 12.03 22.20
N GLU A 424 3.03 13.00 22.02
CA GLU A 424 2.88 14.04 21.02
C GLU A 424 2.88 13.47 19.59
N GLU A 425 3.86 12.62 19.25
CA GLU A 425 4.06 12.07 17.90
C GLU A 425 3.02 11.01 17.51
N GLU A 426 2.67 10.10 18.42
CA GLU A 426 1.83 8.94 18.12
C GLU A 426 0.35 9.17 18.43
N VAL A 427 0.02 10.12 19.33
CA VAL A 427 -1.38 10.41 19.71
C VAL A 427 -1.79 11.80 19.24
N LEU A 428 -1.16 12.87 19.75
CA LEU A 428 -1.64 14.25 19.54
C LEU A 428 -1.57 14.68 18.08
N MET A 429 -0.44 14.50 17.40
CA MET A 429 -0.27 14.84 15.97
C MET A 429 -1.30 14.13 15.08
N ARG A 430 -1.70 12.91 15.44
CA ARG A 430 -2.59 12.07 14.62
C ARG A 430 -4.06 12.25 14.96
N PHE A 431 -4.38 12.90 16.07
CA PHE A 431 -5.72 12.87 16.67
C PHE A 431 -6.81 13.50 15.81
N GLY A 432 -6.53 14.62 15.14
CA GLY A 432 -7.50 15.29 14.26
C GLY A 432 -7.95 14.38 13.12
N SER A 433 -7.00 13.80 12.41
CA SER A 433 -7.27 12.83 11.34
C SER A 433 -7.89 11.53 11.89
N ALA A 434 -7.57 11.14 13.13
CA ALA A 434 -8.16 9.97 13.79
C ALA A 434 -9.65 10.15 14.08
N LYS A 435 -10.09 11.33 14.54
CA LYS A 435 -11.52 11.65 14.72
C LYS A 435 -12.32 11.53 13.43
N GLN A 436 -11.76 12.03 12.32
CA GLN A 436 -12.40 11.88 11.02
C GLN A 436 -12.50 10.41 10.59
N ARG A 437 -11.41 9.63 10.75
CA ARG A 437 -11.41 8.19 10.48
C ARG A 437 -12.43 7.43 11.35
N ALA A 438 -12.53 7.78 12.63
CA ALA A 438 -13.51 7.19 13.55
C ALA A 438 -14.95 7.46 13.09
N LYS A 439 -15.27 8.70 12.71
CA LYS A 439 -16.59 9.07 12.15
C LYS A 439 -16.90 8.26 10.89
N LEU A 440 -15.95 8.17 9.97
CA LEU A 440 -16.12 7.40 8.73
C LEU A 440 -16.28 5.90 8.98
N ARG A 441 -15.52 5.33 9.93
CA ARG A 441 -15.63 3.94 10.36
C ARG A 441 -16.99 3.65 10.99
N GLU A 442 -17.50 4.56 11.80
CA GLU A 442 -18.83 4.45 12.42
C GLU A 442 -19.93 4.43 11.36
N LEU A 443 -19.95 5.42 10.45
CA LEU A 443 -20.91 5.47 9.32
C LEU A 443 -20.84 4.21 8.47
N THR A 444 -19.62 3.75 8.15
CA THR A 444 -19.42 2.52 7.36
C THR A 444 -19.96 1.28 8.08
N SER A 445 -19.73 1.18 9.39
CA SER A 445 -20.24 0.07 10.20
C SER A 445 -21.76 0.08 10.30
N GLN A 446 -22.38 1.26 10.38
CA GLN A 446 -23.84 1.43 10.36
C GLN A 446 -24.43 1.01 9.02
N VAL A 447 -23.86 1.48 7.90
CA VAL A 447 -24.31 1.16 6.54
C VAL A 447 -24.24 -0.33 6.27
N VAL A 448 -23.07 -0.94 6.48
CA VAL A 448 -22.91 -2.38 6.22
C VAL A 448 -23.69 -3.22 7.24
N GLY A 449 -23.83 -2.76 8.48
CA GLY A 449 -24.72 -3.37 9.47
C GLY A 449 -26.18 -3.39 9.02
N ASN A 450 -26.66 -2.29 8.41
CA ASN A 450 -27.98 -2.23 7.80
C ASN A 450 -28.12 -3.20 6.62
N VAL A 451 -27.12 -3.26 5.74
CA VAL A 451 -27.08 -4.25 4.63
C VAL A 451 -27.18 -5.67 5.19
N PHE A 452 -26.38 -6.04 6.19
CA PHE A 452 -26.46 -7.36 6.82
C PHE A 452 -27.83 -7.63 7.46
N ALA A 453 -28.48 -6.63 8.05
CA ALA A 453 -29.81 -6.79 8.64
C ALA A 453 -30.87 -7.11 7.56
N LEU A 454 -30.84 -6.38 6.44
CA LEU A 454 -31.71 -6.61 5.29
C LEU A 454 -31.52 -8.02 4.71
N TRP A 455 -30.29 -8.51 4.68
CA TRP A 455 -29.96 -9.82 4.14
C TRP A 455 -30.34 -10.99 5.04
N ASN A 456 -30.29 -10.80 6.36
CA ASN A 456 -30.62 -11.84 7.36
C ASN A 456 -32.10 -11.87 7.77
N GLY A 457 -32.97 -11.07 7.13
CA GLY A 457 -34.42 -11.07 7.41
C GLY A 457 -34.82 -10.51 8.77
N ASN A 458 -33.90 -9.91 9.53
CA ASN A 458 -34.18 -9.30 10.82
C ASN A 458 -34.12 -7.78 10.68
N GLY A 459 -35.30 -7.15 10.66
CA GLY A 459 -35.44 -5.69 10.75
C GLY A 459 -34.94 -5.17 12.08
N LYS A 460 -33.63 -4.97 12.18
CA LYS A 460 -32.87 -3.97 12.95
C LYS A 460 -31.39 -4.37 12.89
N PRO A 461 -30.46 -3.44 12.63
CA PRO A 461 -29.05 -3.73 12.81
C PRO A 461 -28.84 -4.19 14.25
N LYS A 462 -28.31 -5.40 14.45
CA LYS A 462 -27.71 -5.75 15.74
C LYS A 462 -26.54 -4.78 15.89
N ASN A 463 -26.71 -3.74 16.73
CA ASN A 463 -25.60 -2.98 17.28
C ASN A 463 -24.50 -3.99 17.59
N GLY A 464 -23.36 -3.83 16.92
CA GLY A 464 -22.35 -4.87 16.73
C GLY A 464 -22.18 -5.68 18.00
N SER A 465 -22.29 -7.01 17.88
CA SER A 465 -22.28 -7.96 18.98
C SER A 465 -21.60 -7.40 20.23
N ALA A 466 -22.39 -6.81 21.13
CA ALA A 466 -22.05 -6.86 22.53
C ALA A 466 -21.97 -8.36 22.78
N HIS A 467 -20.74 -8.89 22.85
CA HIS A 467 -20.54 -10.13 23.58
C HIS A 467 -21.34 -9.94 24.86
N LYS A 468 -22.40 -10.74 25.05
CA LYS A 468 -23.05 -10.82 26.35
C LYS A 468 -21.90 -11.03 27.33
N PRO A 469 -21.63 -10.09 28.26
CA PRO A 469 -20.60 -10.34 29.24
C PRO A 469 -21.04 -11.61 29.96
N THR A 470 -20.23 -12.66 29.82
CA THR A 470 -20.24 -13.77 30.76
C THR A 470 -20.28 -13.14 32.16
N PRO A 471 -21.16 -13.56 33.08
CA PRO A 471 -21.31 -12.90 34.37
C PRO A 471 -19.92 -12.76 35.02
N GLN A 472 -19.42 -11.53 35.09
CA GLN A 472 -18.18 -11.23 35.77
C GLN A 472 -18.51 -11.15 37.25
N VAL A 473 -18.08 -12.14 38.01
CA VAL A 473 -17.88 -11.94 39.45
C VAL A 473 -16.59 -11.11 39.55
N SER A 474 -16.74 -9.78 39.55
CA SER A 474 -15.63 -8.88 39.87
C SER A 474 -15.39 -8.95 41.37
N LEU A 475 -14.19 -9.37 41.76
CA LEU A 475 -13.73 -9.36 43.16
C LEU A 475 -13.37 -7.94 43.65
N PHE A 476 -13.48 -6.94 42.77
CA PHE A 476 -13.05 -5.57 43.01
C PHE A 476 -14.18 -4.60 42.67
N GLU A 477 -14.46 -3.66 43.58
CA GLU A 477 -15.36 -2.54 43.36
C GLU A 477 -14.77 -1.61 42.29
N GLU A 478 -15.57 -1.26 41.28
CA GLU A 478 -15.19 -0.25 40.29
C GLU A 478 -15.12 1.13 40.98
N PRO A 479 -14.06 1.94 40.78
CA PRO A 479 -13.94 3.25 41.41
C PRO A 479 -15.12 4.17 41.07
N SER A 480 -15.81 4.68 42.10
CA SER A 480 -17.09 5.39 41.96
C SER A 480 -17.02 6.88 41.67
N ASP A 481 -15.83 7.52 41.61
CA ASP A 481 -15.72 8.97 41.40
C ASP A 481 -14.60 9.38 40.41
N LYS A 482 -15.04 9.68 39.17
CA LYS A 482 -14.41 10.31 37.96
C LYS A 482 -12.93 10.06 37.61
N PRO A 483 -12.72 9.82 36.29
CA PRO A 483 -11.91 10.73 35.47
C PRO A 483 -12.64 11.12 34.18
N ARG A 484 -12.40 12.35 33.69
CA ARG A 484 -12.68 12.70 32.29
C ARG A 484 -11.87 11.73 31.41
N SER A 485 -12.54 10.92 30.60
CA SER A 485 -11.96 9.85 29.75
C SER A 485 -10.63 10.22 29.06
N ALA A 486 -9.75 9.26 28.76
CA ALA A 486 -8.49 9.56 28.05
C ALA A 486 -8.72 10.30 26.73
N LEU A 487 -9.81 9.99 26.01
CA LEU A 487 -10.22 10.77 24.84
C LEU A 487 -10.36 12.26 25.16
N HIS A 488 -11.12 12.60 26.19
CA HIS A 488 -11.32 13.98 26.63
C HIS A 488 -10.02 14.65 27.10
N TYR A 489 -9.14 13.88 27.75
CA TYR A 489 -7.82 14.38 28.13
C TYR A 489 -6.99 14.77 26.90
N VAL A 490 -6.96 13.91 25.88
CA VAL A 490 -6.29 14.19 24.61
C VAL A 490 -6.95 15.38 23.90
N GLU A 491 -8.28 15.49 23.90
CA GLU A 491 -9.00 16.63 23.31
C GLU A 491 -8.61 17.97 23.93
N GLN A 492 -8.42 18.04 25.26
CA GLN A 492 -8.01 19.27 25.95
C GLN A 492 -6.56 19.65 25.62
N MET A 493 -5.71 18.66 25.36
CA MET A 493 -4.31 18.89 24.99
C MET A 493 -4.11 19.12 23.50
N GLN A 494 -5.10 18.74 22.68
CA GLN A 494 -5.02 18.86 21.25
C GLN A 494 -4.97 20.32 20.83
N LYS A 495 -3.79 20.76 20.41
CA LYS A 495 -3.60 21.95 19.59
C LYS A 495 -3.13 21.49 18.22
N PRO A 496 -3.67 22.01 17.11
CA PRO A 496 -3.10 21.72 15.80
C PRO A 496 -1.62 22.11 15.81
N ILE A 497 -0.74 21.16 15.52
CA ILE A 497 0.69 21.39 15.47
C ILE A 497 0.99 21.84 14.04
N PHE A 498 1.18 23.14 13.84
CA PHE A 498 1.57 23.67 12.55
C PHE A 498 3.08 23.63 12.37
N LEU A 499 3.52 23.44 11.12
CA LEU A 499 4.91 23.65 10.77
C LEU A 499 5.26 25.13 11.00
N GLU A 500 6.29 25.39 11.79
CA GLU A 500 6.76 26.74 12.05
C GLU A 500 7.14 27.43 10.74
N GLY A 501 6.78 28.71 10.59
CA GLY A 501 6.99 29.45 9.34
C GLY A 501 6.02 29.13 8.20
N SER A 502 5.11 28.16 8.34
CA SER A 502 4.15 27.81 7.27
C SER A 502 2.91 28.72 7.20
N HIS A 503 2.89 29.84 7.93
CA HIS A 503 1.73 30.73 8.11
C HIS A 503 0.42 30.04 8.56
N GLY A 504 0.53 28.88 9.23
CA GLY A 504 -0.60 28.05 9.64
C GLY A 504 -1.23 27.21 8.53
N LEU A 505 -0.61 27.12 7.34
CA LEU A 505 -1.13 26.31 6.24
C LEU A 505 -0.88 24.81 6.40
N LEU A 506 0.29 24.42 6.93
CA LEU A 506 0.70 23.02 7.02
C LEU A 506 0.56 22.50 8.45
N GLU A 507 -0.44 21.67 8.68
CA GLU A 507 -0.60 20.92 9.93
C GLU A 507 0.25 19.64 9.86
N VAL A 508 1.03 19.36 10.91
CA VAL A 508 1.84 18.14 11.04
C VAL A 508 0.96 17.03 11.58
N VAL A 509 0.66 16.04 10.72
CA VAL A 509 -0.30 14.96 11.03
C VAL A 509 0.36 13.62 11.37
N GLY A 510 1.68 13.59 11.46
CA GLY A 510 2.47 12.43 11.87
C GLY A 510 3.82 12.33 11.16
N LEU A 511 4.46 11.17 11.28
CA LEU A 511 5.77 10.88 10.69
C LEU A 511 5.67 9.80 9.58
N GLY A 512 6.36 10.01 8.47
CA GLY A 512 6.55 9.08 7.35
C GLY A 512 7.82 8.23 7.48
N GLU A 513 8.16 7.50 6.42
CA GLU A 513 9.38 6.70 6.36
C GLU A 513 10.63 7.59 6.52
N GLY A 514 11.61 7.10 7.28
CA GLY A 514 12.83 7.85 7.61
C GLY A 514 12.61 9.06 8.53
N GLY A 515 11.47 9.15 9.23
CA GLY A 515 11.20 10.21 10.21
C GLY A 515 10.76 11.56 9.61
N ARG A 516 10.48 11.62 8.31
CA ARG A 516 9.98 12.85 7.66
C ARG A 516 8.58 13.19 8.14
N LYS A 517 8.30 14.45 8.47
CA LYS A 517 6.96 14.91 8.85
C LYS A 517 5.99 14.75 7.68
N ARG A 518 4.76 14.31 7.96
CA ARG A 518 3.64 14.31 7.02
C ARG A 518 2.77 15.53 7.31
N TYR A 519 2.26 16.14 6.24
CA TYR A 519 1.52 17.38 6.33
C TYR A 519 0.11 17.23 5.78
N GLU A 520 -0.84 17.93 6.39
CA GLU A 520 -2.12 18.29 5.78
C GLU A 520 -2.20 19.80 5.57
N LEU A 521 -2.71 20.22 4.41
CA LEU A 521 -2.90 21.62 4.07
C LEU A 521 -4.30 22.09 4.46
N ARG A 522 -4.38 23.21 5.18
CA ARG A 522 -5.63 23.88 5.56
C ARG A 522 -6.14 24.79 4.43
N LEU A 523 -7.18 24.35 3.71
CA LEU A 523 -7.69 25.06 2.53
C LEU A 523 -8.36 26.39 2.89
N ASP A 524 -9.16 26.44 3.95
CA ASP A 524 -9.75 27.65 4.52
C ASP A 524 -8.70 28.74 4.80
N THR A 525 -7.63 28.33 5.47
CA THR A 525 -6.53 29.20 5.90
C THR A 525 -5.71 29.63 4.69
N MET A 526 -5.45 28.72 3.74
CA MET A 526 -4.80 29.05 2.47
C MET A 526 -5.55 30.16 1.73
N LEU A 527 -6.87 30.03 1.56
CA LEU A 527 -7.68 31.03 0.87
C LEU A 527 -7.62 32.38 1.59
N LYS A 528 -7.76 32.36 2.92
CA LYS A 528 -7.63 33.57 3.75
C LYS A 528 -6.25 34.23 3.60
N ARG A 529 -5.16 33.46 3.60
CA ARG A 529 -3.79 34.01 3.45
C ARG A 529 -3.52 34.58 2.06
N ILE A 530 -4.18 34.04 1.02
CA ILE A 530 -4.14 34.63 -0.33
C ILE A 530 -4.87 35.98 -0.31
N GLU A 531 -6.04 36.05 0.31
CA GLU A 531 -6.83 37.29 0.43
C GLU A 531 -6.09 38.37 1.24
N GLU A 532 -5.41 37.97 2.33
CA GLU A 532 -4.58 38.85 3.17
C GLU A 532 -3.26 39.27 2.46
N GLY A 533 -2.92 38.68 1.32
CA GLY A 533 -1.66 38.96 0.60
C GLY A 533 -0.40 38.39 1.28
N VAL A 534 -0.57 37.53 2.29
CA VAL A 534 0.55 36.88 3.03
C VAL A 534 1.25 35.85 2.15
N ILE A 535 0.50 35.16 1.29
CA ILE A 535 1.04 34.24 0.30
C ILE A 535 0.49 34.59 -1.08
N SER A 536 1.33 34.44 -2.11
CA SER A 536 0.84 34.61 -3.48
C SER A 536 0.16 33.32 -3.95
N GLY A 537 -0.98 33.46 -4.65
CA GLY A 537 -1.73 32.31 -5.13
C GLY A 537 -2.69 32.65 -6.24
N ARG A 538 -2.91 31.71 -7.17
CA ARG A 538 -3.88 31.85 -8.25
C ARG A 538 -4.69 30.58 -8.44
N ASN A 539 -5.97 30.74 -8.76
CA ASN A 539 -6.83 29.62 -9.14
C ASN A 539 -6.44 29.10 -10.53
N ILE A 540 -6.28 27.78 -10.68
CA ILE A 540 -5.90 27.09 -11.93
C ILE A 540 -7.04 26.19 -12.48
N GLY A 541 -8.26 26.38 -12.00
CA GLY A 541 -9.45 25.61 -12.38
C GLY A 541 -9.57 24.26 -11.67
N GLN A 542 -8.51 23.44 -11.69
CA GLN A 542 -8.46 22.16 -10.97
C GLN A 542 -7.98 22.28 -9.52
N GLY A 543 -7.86 23.51 -9.02
CA GLY A 543 -7.30 23.85 -7.72
C GLY A 543 -6.58 25.20 -7.73
N TRP A 544 -5.53 25.33 -6.92
CA TRP A 544 -4.73 26.56 -6.79
C TRP A 544 -3.26 26.26 -7.02
N LEU A 545 -2.54 27.25 -7.53
CA LEU A 545 -1.08 27.29 -7.52
C LEU A 545 -0.66 28.43 -6.58
N ILE A 546 0.02 28.09 -5.49
CA ILE A 546 0.42 28.99 -4.40
C ILE A 546 1.93 29.00 -4.21
N SER A 547 2.47 30.05 -3.60
CA SER A 547 3.83 30.05 -3.04
C SER A 547 3.97 28.88 -2.06
N CYS A 548 5.12 28.21 -2.09
CA CYS A 548 5.38 27.09 -1.20
C CYS A 548 5.21 27.51 0.27
N PRO A 549 4.37 26.79 1.04
CA PRO A 549 4.19 27.10 2.45
C PRO A 549 5.26 26.47 3.36
N HIS A 550 6.33 25.88 2.81
CA HIS A 550 7.37 25.23 3.61
C HIS A 550 8.51 26.23 3.89
N PRO A 551 8.94 26.44 5.15
CA PRO A 551 9.91 27.47 5.52
C PRO A 551 11.28 27.28 4.84
N ASP A 552 11.71 26.03 4.65
CA ASP A 552 12.99 25.71 4.01
C ASP A 552 12.98 25.92 2.48
N HIS A 553 11.90 26.48 1.93
CA HIS A 553 11.77 26.78 0.52
C HIS A 553 11.21 28.19 0.32
N ASP A 554 12.12 29.15 0.22
CA ASP A 554 11.79 30.53 -0.13
C ASP A 554 11.35 30.61 -1.60
N ASP A 555 10.04 30.71 -1.80
CA ASP A 555 9.40 30.54 -3.09
C ASP A 555 8.82 31.85 -3.62
N SER A 556 9.66 32.61 -4.33
CA SER A 556 9.29 33.88 -4.94
C SER A 556 8.27 33.76 -6.07
N THR A 557 8.04 32.54 -6.60
CA THR A 557 7.08 32.25 -7.67
C THR A 557 6.25 31.01 -7.36
N PRO A 558 4.90 31.08 -7.29
CA PRO A 558 4.04 29.96 -6.92
C PRO A 558 4.42 28.59 -7.53
N SER A 559 4.99 27.70 -6.71
CA SER A 559 5.44 26.37 -7.12
C SER A 559 4.62 25.22 -6.49
N CYS A 560 3.70 25.52 -5.57
CA CYS A 560 2.90 24.55 -4.85
C CYS A 560 1.49 24.43 -5.44
N ALA A 561 1.20 23.29 -6.06
CA ALA A 561 -0.12 22.99 -6.59
C ALA A 561 -0.98 22.32 -5.52
N VAL A 562 -2.13 22.92 -5.25
CA VAL A 562 -3.18 22.40 -4.36
C VAL A 562 -4.32 21.94 -5.24
N TYR A 563 -4.53 20.63 -5.34
CA TYR A 563 -5.51 20.03 -6.24
C TYR A 563 -6.83 19.78 -5.52
N LEU A 564 -7.94 20.12 -6.18
CA LEU A 564 -9.29 19.82 -5.70
C LEU A 564 -9.60 18.31 -5.65
N THR A 565 -8.69 17.46 -6.10
CA THR A 565 -8.69 16.01 -5.82
C THR A 565 -8.29 15.66 -4.39
N GLY A 566 -8.04 16.65 -3.53
CA GLY A 566 -7.83 16.46 -2.09
C GLY A 566 -6.37 16.34 -1.65
N HIS A 567 -5.41 16.77 -2.48
CA HIS A 567 -3.98 16.72 -2.15
C HIS A 567 -3.22 17.95 -2.66
N PHE A 568 -2.01 18.17 -2.16
CA PHE A 568 -1.11 19.21 -2.64
C PHE A 568 0.28 18.64 -2.93
N HIS A 569 1.00 19.29 -3.82
CA HIS A 569 2.37 18.96 -4.18
C HIS A 569 3.15 20.22 -4.59
N CYS A 570 4.29 20.45 -3.95
CA CYS A 570 5.23 21.49 -4.35
C CYS A 570 6.25 20.96 -5.34
N PHE A 571 6.32 21.57 -6.52
CA PHE A 571 7.26 21.18 -7.57
C PHE A 571 8.70 21.61 -7.29
N GLY A 572 8.91 22.62 -6.43
CA GLY A 572 10.25 23.04 -5.97
C GLY A 572 10.81 22.09 -4.92
N CYS A 573 10.27 22.14 -3.70
CA CYS A 573 10.79 21.36 -2.57
C CYS A 573 10.31 19.91 -2.50
N LYS A 574 9.41 19.48 -3.38
CA LYS A 574 8.84 18.11 -3.46
C LYS A 574 7.98 17.70 -2.25
N ASN A 575 7.72 18.60 -1.31
CA ASN A 575 6.78 18.33 -0.23
C ASN A 575 5.36 18.17 -0.77
N SER A 576 4.66 17.18 -0.23
CA SER A 576 3.31 16.83 -0.65
C SER A 576 2.50 16.32 0.54
N GLY A 577 1.19 16.42 0.45
CA GLY A 577 0.30 15.97 1.50
C GLY A 577 -1.16 16.04 1.08
N LYS A 578 -2.07 15.76 2.02
CA LYS A 578 -3.51 15.84 1.77
C LYS A 578 -4.05 17.23 2.11
N ILE A 579 -5.23 17.55 1.61
CA ILE A 579 -6.00 18.68 2.13
C ILE A 579 -6.75 18.20 3.38
N ALA A 580 -6.66 18.97 4.47
CA ALA A 580 -7.40 18.69 5.69
C ALA A 580 -8.91 18.80 5.41
N ALA A 581 -9.65 17.69 5.45
CA ALA A 581 -11.03 17.68 4.99
C ALA A 581 -11.95 18.67 5.75
N GLY A 582 -11.72 18.84 7.05
CA GLY A 582 -12.46 19.80 7.88
C GLY A 582 -12.13 21.28 7.61
N SER A 583 -11.11 21.54 6.79
CA SER A 583 -10.71 22.88 6.36
C SER A 583 -11.32 23.29 5.02
N ILE A 584 -12.08 22.41 4.37
CA ILE A 584 -12.65 22.66 3.04
C ILE A 584 -13.90 23.53 3.22
N PRO A 585 -13.95 24.76 2.67
CA PRO A 585 -15.13 25.59 2.73
C PRO A 585 -16.34 24.90 2.08
N LYS A 586 -17.54 25.10 2.64
CA LYS A 586 -18.77 24.42 2.19
C LYS A 586 -19.14 24.68 0.71
N ASN A 587 -18.65 25.78 0.15
CA ASN A 587 -18.86 26.19 -1.24
C ASN A 587 -17.81 25.65 -2.22
N ILE A 588 -16.86 24.83 -1.75
CA ILE A 588 -15.84 24.20 -2.59
C ILE A 588 -16.09 22.70 -2.61
N GLU A 589 -16.40 22.18 -3.80
CA GLU A 589 -16.52 20.75 -4.04
C GLU A 589 -15.16 20.17 -4.45
N LEU A 590 -14.75 19.09 -3.79
CA LEU A 590 -13.59 18.32 -4.23
C LEU A 590 -13.96 17.60 -5.53
N VAL A 591 -13.10 17.71 -6.54
CA VAL A 591 -13.28 17.04 -7.82
C VAL A 591 -12.67 15.66 -7.70
N PRO A 592 -13.39 14.57 -8.01
CA PRO A 592 -12.81 13.23 -7.97
C PRO A 592 -11.64 13.12 -8.94
N ASP A 593 -10.60 12.38 -8.56
CA ASP A 593 -9.49 12.13 -9.46
C ASP A 593 -9.96 11.22 -10.61
N LEU A 594 -10.28 11.84 -11.74
CA LEU A 594 -10.67 11.15 -12.97
C LEU A 594 -9.64 10.10 -13.41
N ARG A 595 -8.37 10.23 -13.00
CA ARG A 595 -7.34 9.18 -13.24
C ARG A 595 -7.63 7.92 -12.44
N GLN A 596 -7.96 8.07 -11.16
CA GLN A 596 -8.29 6.97 -10.27
C GLN A 596 -9.64 6.33 -10.66
N GLN A 597 -10.61 7.13 -11.11
CA GLN A 597 -11.88 6.64 -11.65
C GLN A 597 -11.71 5.86 -12.96
N HIS A 598 -10.81 6.30 -13.85
CA HIS A 598 -10.44 5.53 -15.05
C HIS A 598 -9.56 4.31 -14.74
N GLU A 599 -8.77 4.32 -13.66
CA GLU A 599 -8.06 3.15 -13.14
C GLU A 599 -9.01 2.12 -12.51
N ARG A 600 -10.12 2.55 -11.88
CA ARG A 600 -11.18 1.66 -11.38
C ARG A 600 -11.92 0.91 -12.49
N MET A 601 -12.23 1.57 -13.61
CA MET A 601 -12.77 0.87 -14.78
C MET A 601 -11.79 -0.18 -15.34
N ARG A 602 -10.49 -0.05 -15.05
CA ARG A 602 -9.44 -1.02 -15.43
C ARG A 602 -9.26 -2.18 -14.42
N GLN A 603 -9.66 -2.03 -13.16
CA GLN A 603 -9.48 -3.10 -12.16
C GLN A 603 -10.61 -4.14 -12.15
N GLY A 604 -11.77 -3.81 -12.72
CA GLY A 604 -12.89 -4.75 -12.93
C GLY A 604 -12.87 -5.50 -14.27
N THR A 605 -11.99 -5.11 -15.19
CA THR A 605 -11.85 -5.76 -16.49
C THR A 605 -10.37 -6.05 -16.75
N THR A 606 -10.01 -7.32 -16.84
CA THR A 606 -8.65 -7.79 -17.16
C THR A 606 -8.17 -7.43 -18.58
N ASN A 607 -8.92 -6.59 -19.30
CA ASN A 607 -8.59 -6.00 -20.58
C ASN A 607 -8.91 -4.51 -20.54
N ALA A 608 -8.01 -3.64 -21.01
CA ALA A 608 -8.35 -2.23 -21.23
C ALA A 608 -9.59 -2.16 -22.15
N LEU A 609 -10.75 -1.76 -21.61
CA LEU A 609 -11.96 -1.58 -22.40
C LEU A 609 -11.74 -0.38 -23.33
N VAL A 610 -11.36 -0.65 -24.58
CA VAL A 610 -11.25 0.36 -25.63
C VAL A 610 -12.63 0.48 -26.29
N PRO A 611 -13.33 1.63 -26.21
CA PRO A 611 -14.65 1.79 -26.83
C PRO A 611 -14.62 1.45 -28.33
N GLU A 612 -15.71 0.88 -28.87
CA GLU A 612 -15.78 0.49 -30.29
C GLU A 612 -15.47 1.68 -31.21
N ARG A 613 -16.08 2.84 -30.95
CA ARG A 613 -15.82 4.05 -31.73
C ARG A 613 -14.35 4.49 -31.66
N HIS A 614 -13.69 4.36 -30.52
CA HIS A 614 -12.26 4.64 -30.39
C HIS A 614 -11.44 3.67 -31.24
N ARG A 615 -11.78 2.37 -31.26
CA ARG A 615 -11.12 1.35 -32.08
C ARG A 615 -11.28 1.62 -33.57
N GLU A 616 -12.49 1.97 -34.00
CA GLU A 616 -12.77 2.36 -35.38
C GLU A 616 -11.93 3.56 -35.81
N VAL A 617 -11.96 4.65 -35.03
CA VAL A 617 -11.23 5.88 -35.37
C VAL A 617 -9.73 5.63 -35.38
N MET A 618 -9.18 4.93 -34.39
CA MET A 618 -7.73 4.61 -34.37
C MET A 618 -7.32 3.69 -35.52
N ARG A 619 -8.19 2.76 -35.95
CA ARG A 619 -7.96 1.93 -37.14
C ARG A 619 -7.88 2.81 -38.40
N THR A 620 -8.83 3.73 -38.58
CA THR A 620 -8.84 4.66 -39.72
C THR A 620 -7.62 5.58 -39.70
N VAL A 621 -7.26 6.13 -38.54
CA VAL A 621 -6.04 6.94 -38.35
C VAL A 621 -4.80 6.15 -38.75
N GLN A 622 -4.65 4.92 -38.24
CA GLN A 622 -3.49 4.08 -38.55
C GLN A 622 -3.41 3.75 -40.05
N ALA A 623 -4.55 3.48 -40.70
CA ALA A 623 -4.61 3.21 -42.14
C ALA A 623 -4.10 4.40 -42.96
N HIS A 624 -4.58 5.61 -42.67
CA HIS A 624 -4.12 6.84 -43.36
C HIS A 624 -2.63 7.11 -43.13
N LEU A 625 -2.17 7.01 -41.89
CA LEU A 625 -0.76 7.22 -41.56
C LEU A 625 0.14 6.24 -42.32
N SER A 626 -0.22 4.95 -42.33
CA SER A 626 0.56 3.89 -42.99
C SER A 626 0.56 4.07 -44.52
N ALA A 627 -0.59 4.42 -45.10
CA ALA A 627 -0.72 4.66 -46.54
C ALA A 627 0.16 5.82 -47.03
N LYS A 628 0.44 6.81 -46.18
CA LYS A 628 1.30 7.96 -46.48
C LYS A 628 2.78 7.73 -46.16
N PHE A 629 3.18 6.55 -45.68
CA PHE A 629 4.57 6.30 -45.28
C PHE A 629 5.52 6.17 -46.47
N ARG A 630 5.12 5.45 -47.53
CA ARG A 630 5.96 5.22 -48.71
C ARG A 630 6.17 6.49 -49.52
N ASN A 631 7.37 6.65 -50.06
CA ASN A 631 7.89 7.83 -50.74
C ASN A 631 7.80 9.13 -49.92
N SER A 632 7.67 9.03 -48.60
CA SER A 632 7.51 10.18 -47.72
C SER A 632 8.83 10.72 -47.19
N PRO A 633 8.85 11.95 -46.65
CA PRO A 633 9.97 12.43 -45.85
C PRO A 633 10.27 11.54 -44.63
N ALA A 634 9.29 10.86 -44.05
CA ALA A 634 9.50 9.97 -42.90
C ALA A 634 10.25 8.68 -43.28
N GLU A 635 9.97 8.10 -44.45
CA GLU A 635 10.74 6.95 -44.98
C GLU A 635 12.20 7.33 -45.21
N ARG A 636 12.43 8.50 -45.83
CA ARG A 636 13.79 9.05 -46.04
C ARG A 636 14.52 9.33 -44.72
N TYR A 637 13.84 9.96 -43.77
CA TYR A 637 14.36 10.20 -42.43
C TYR A 637 14.80 8.89 -41.76
N LEU A 638 13.95 7.87 -41.84
CA LEU A 638 14.23 6.57 -41.24
C LEU A 638 15.44 5.88 -41.91
N ALA A 639 15.47 5.88 -43.25
CA ALA A 639 16.52 5.25 -44.04
C ALA A 639 17.89 5.95 -43.91
N HIS A 640 17.91 7.28 -43.93
CA HIS A 640 19.15 8.05 -44.05
C HIS A 640 19.65 8.60 -42.71
N GLU A 641 18.75 9.19 -41.90
CA GLU A 641 19.15 9.77 -40.61
C GLU A 641 19.17 8.73 -39.51
N ARG A 642 18.18 7.84 -39.45
CA ARG A 642 18.11 6.78 -38.43
C ARG A 642 18.82 5.49 -38.85
N ARG A 643 19.15 5.36 -40.14
CA ARG A 643 19.80 4.19 -40.76
C ARG A 643 19.07 2.86 -40.51
N LEU A 644 17.76 2.92 -40.30
CA LEU A 644 16.89 1.76 -40.08
C LEU A 644 16.23 1.33 -41.39
N ASP A 645 15.92 0.04 -41.52
CA ASP A 645 15.19 -0.50 -42.66
C ASP A 645 13.73 0.00 -42.69
N PRO A 646 13.32 0.78 -43.72
CA PRO A 646 11.95 1.22 -43.85
C PRO A 646 10.95 0.10 -44.10
N GLU A 647 11.34 -1.02 -44.72
CA GLU A 647 10.43 -2.14 -44.95
C GLU A 647 10.08 -2.84 -43.64
N LEU A 648 11.09 -3.12 -42.81
CA LEU A 648 10.90 -3.62 -41.45
C LEU A 648 10.01 -2.68 -40.63
N ALA A 649 10.30 -1.38 -40.61
CA ALA A 649 9.48 -0.42 -39.87
C ALA A 649 8.04 -0.34 -40.37
N ALA A 650 7.82 -0.46 -41.69
CA ALA A 650 6.48 -0.54 -42.27
C ALA A 650 5.71 -1.79 -41.77
N SER A 651 6.38 -2.94 -41.61
CA SER A 651 5.74 -4.14 -41.04
C SER A 651 5.29 -3.95 -39.57
N PHE A 652 5.88 -2.99 -38.85
CA PHE A 652 5.46 -2.60 -37.50
C PHE A 652 4.51 -1.38 -37.50
N GLY A 653 3.96 -1.02 -38.66
CA GLY A 653 2.98 0.05 -38.78
C GLY A 653 3.57 1.46 -38.83
N ALA A 654 4.81 1.62 -39.31
CA ALA A 654 5.36 2.95 -39.57
C ALA A 654 4.42 3.75 -40.50
N GLY A 655 4.20 5.01 -40.13
CA GLY A 655 3.32 5.93 -40.82
C GLY A 655 3.94 7.32 -40.95
N TYR A 656 3.29 8.17 -41.73
CA TYR A 656 3.66 9.58 -41.85
C TYR A 656 2.46 10.50 -41.58
N GLY A 657 2.63 11.41 -40.61
CA GLY A 657 1.64 12.46 -40.35
C GLY A 657 1.75 13.57 -41.40
N SER A 658 1.03 13.42 -42.50
CA SER A 658 0.93 14.45 -43.54
C SER A 658 0.00 15.60 -43.11
N ASN A 659 0.00 16.70 -43.87
CA ASN A 659 -0.86 17.84 -43.57
C ASN A 659 -2.34 17.56 -43.91
N GLU A 660 -2.57 16.59 -44.79
CA GLU A 660 -3.89 16.20 -45.31
C GLU A 660 -4.63 15.26 -44.34
N LEU A 661 -3.93 14.60 -43.41
CA LEU A 661 -4.50 13.62 -42.48
C LEU A 661 -5.82 14.06 -41.84
N ILE A 662 -5.90 15.31 -41.39
CA ILE A 662 -7.11 15.85 -40.75
C ILE A 662 -8.27 15.95 -41.75
N LEU A 663 -8.00 16.37 -42.98
CA LEU A 663 -9.01 16.50 -44.02
C LEU A 663 -9.48 15.15 -44.55
N ASP A 664 -8.59 14.16 -44.58
CA ASP A 664 -8.89 12.78 -44.96
C ASP A 664 -9.79 12.12 -43.89
N LEU A 665 -9.48 12.30 -42.61
CA LEU A 665 -10.31 11.79 -41.52
C LEU A 665 -11.70 12.44 -41.44
N LEU A 666 -11.80 13.73 -41.77
CA LEU A 666 -13.11 14.41 -41.88
C LEU A 666 -13.95 13.84 -43.03
N GLN A 667 -13.32 13.46 -44.15
CA GLN A 667 -14.01 12.83 -45.28
C GLN A 667 -14.52 11.43 -44.92
N ASP A 668 -13.77 10.70 -44.09
CA ASP A 668 -14.15 9.39 -43.56
C ASP A 668 -15.18 9.45 -42.41
N GLY A 669 -15.74 10.64 -42.13
CA GLY A 669 -16.80 10.81 -41.14
C GLY A 669 -16.33 10.88 -39.69
N VAL A 670 -15.06 11.21 -39.44
CA VAL A 670 -14.59 11.58 -38.09
C VAL A 670 -14.82 13.08 -37.90
N SER A 671 -15.70 13.45 -36.98
CA SER A 671 -16.06 14.85 -36.78
C SER A 671 -14.91 15.70 -36.23
N TYR A 672 -14.97 17.02 -36.42
CA TYR A 672 -13.98 17.95 -35.88
C TYR A 672 -13.85 17.86 -34.34
N GLU A 673 -14.96 17.67 -33.63
CA GLU A 673 -14.93 17.47 -32.17
C GLU A 673 -14.25 16.15 -31.80
N GLU A 674 -14.48 15.08 -32.55
CA GLU A 674 -13.78 13.81 -32.34
C GLU A 674 -12.27 13.95 -32.56
N LEU A 675 -11.85 14.69 -33.59
CA LEU A 675 -10.43 14.92 -33.85
C LEU A 675 -9.74 15.66 -32.69
N ILE A 676 -10.42 16.60 -32.03
CA ILE A 676 -9.93 17.25 -30.80
C ILE A 676 -9.95 16.27 -29.63
N HIS A 677 -11.05 15.53 -29.46
CA HIS A 677 -11.23 14.54 -28.39
C HIS A 677 -10.10 13.50 -28.40
N TYR A 678 -9.77 12.94 -29.57
CA TYR A 678 -8.69 11.98 -29.75
C TYR A 678 -7.30 12.64 -29.83
N GLY A 679 -7.19 13.96 -29.80
CA GLY A 679 -5.91 14.70 -29.79
C GLY A 679 -5.20 14.80 -31.13
N LEU A 680 -5.84 14.41 -32.22
CA LEU A 680 -5.34 14.54 -33.59
C LEU A 680 -5.25 16.02 -34.00
N VAL A 681 -6.17 16.83 -33.49
CA VAL A 681 -6.15 18.29 -33.57
C VAL A 681 -5.83 18.87 -32.19
N GLY A 682 -4.79 19.70 -32.12
CA GLY A 682 -4.51 20.54 -30.96
C GLY A 682 -5.00 21.96 -31.18
N ILE A 683 -5.22 22.72 -30.10
CA ILE A 683 -5.56 24.15 -30.16
C ILE A 683 -4.38 24.96 -29.61
N SER A 684 -3.99 26.04 -30.30
CA SER A 684 -2.91 26.92 -29.84
C SER A 684 -3.23 28.39 -30.15
N PRO A 685 -2.92 29.32 -29.22
CA PRO A 685 -3.08 30.76 -29.45
C PRO A 685 -2.05 31.32 -30.43
N LYS A 686 -0.99 30.54 -30.76
CA LYS A 686 0.04 30.94 -31.72
C LYS A 686 -0.38 30.70 -33.17
N MET A 687 -1.48 30.00 -33.40
CA MET A 687 -1.95 29.69 -34.75
C MET A 687 -2.67 30.88 -35.37
N LYS A 688 -2.39 31.15 -36.64
CA LYS A 688 -2.99 32.26 -37.39
C LYS A 688 -4.09 31.73 -38.33
N PRO A 689 -5.14 32.50 -38.66
CA PRO A 689 -6.14 32.10 -39.67
C PRO A 689 -5.54 31.69 -41.02
N SER A 690 -4.37 32.22 -41.36
CA SER A 690 -3.61 31.85 -42.56
C SER A 690 -2.86 30.51 -42.46
N SER A 691 -3.00 29.73 -41.40
CA SER A 691 -2.36 28.41 -41.33
C SER A 691 -3.06 27.42 -42.25
N LEU A 692 -2.30 26.49 -42.86
CA LEU A 692 -2.80 25.59 -43.91
C LEU A 692 -4.08 24.84 -43.49
N LEU A 693 -4.07 24.18 -42.32
CA LEU A 693 -5.24 23.44 -41.83
C LEU A 693 -6.47 24.34 -41.70
N ILE A 694 -6.32 25.55 -41.15
CA ILE A 694 -7.43 26.48 -40.93
C ILE A 694 -8.01 26.92 -42.28
N ARG A 695 -7.16 27.32 -43.24
CA ARG A 695 -7.63 27.70 -44.59
C ARG A 695 -8.42 26.56 -45.24
N SER A 696 -7.92 25.33 -45.15
CA SER A 696 -8.60 24.16 -45.72
C SER A 696 -9.93 23.86 -45.02
N LEU A 697 -10.04 24.07 -43.71
CA LEU A 697 -11.31 23.92 -42.98
C LEU A 697 -12.31 25.02 -43.35
N LEU A 698 -11.87 26.27 -43.52
CA LEU A 698 -12.73 27.36 -43.99
C LEU A 698 -13.28 27.08 -45.39
N GLN A 699 -12.46 26.55 -46.30
CA GLN A 699 -12.89 26.14 -47.64
C GLN A 699 -13.93 25.00 -47.62
N LYS A 700 -13.90 24.15 -46.58
CA LYS A 700 -14.90 23.10 -46.35
C LYS A 700 -16.16 23.58 -45.61
N GLY A 701 -16.30 24.89 -45.38
CA GLY A 701 -17.51 25.50 -44.82
C GLY A 701 -17.50 25.72 -43.30
N TYR A 702 -16.38 25.48 -42.61
CA TYR A 702 -16.25 25.84 -41.19
C TYR A 702 -16.09 27.36 -41.02
N SER A 703 -16.60 27.92 -39.94
CA SER A 703 -16.36 29.33 -39.57
C SER A 703 -15.18 29.46 -38.60
N LEU A 704 -14.46 30.59 -38.59
CA LEU A 704 -13.37 30.82 -37.63
C LEU A 704 -13.84 30.72 -36.17
N GLU A 705 -15.07 31.16 -35.90
CA GLU A 705 -15.70 31.05 -34.58
C GLU A 705 -15.89 29.58 -34.18
N SER A 706 -16.40 28.73 -35.08
CA SER A 706 -16.61 27.30 -34.81
C SER A 706 -15.31 26.51 -34.59
N LEU A 707 -14.21 26.97 -35.20
CA LEU A 707 -12.89 26.34 -35.07
C LEU A 707 -12.15 26.76 -33.80
N GLY A 708 -12.40 27.98 -33.33
CA GLY A 708 -11.75 28.55 -32.16
C GLY A 708 -12.13 27.84 -30.86
N ARG A 709 -11.20 27.80 -29.91
CA ARG A 709 -11.48 27.40 -28.52
C ARG A 709 -10.83 28.38 -27.57
N GLU A 710 -11.54 28.73 -26.50
CA GLU A 710 -10.93 29.51 -25.43
C GLU A 710 -9.92 28.66 -24.66
N LEU A 711 -8.70 29.17 -24.57
CA LEU A 711 -7.62 28.59 -23.80
C LEU A 711 -7.34 29.43 -22.58
N LYS A 712 -7.36 28.79 -21.40
CA LYS A 712 -6.94 29.40 -20.15
C LYS A 712 -5.42 29.41 -20.10
N VAL A 713 -4.81 30.58 -20.21
CA VAL A 713 -3.36 30.75 -20.07
C VAL A 713 -3.01 31.06 -18.62
N PRO A 714 -2.00 30.40 -18.03
CA PRO A 714 -1.60 30.67 -16.64
C PRO A 714 -1.21 32.14 -16.44
N GLY A 715 -2.01 32.88 -15.68
CA GLY A 715 -1.74 34.28 -15.33
C GLY A 715 -2.21 35.35 -16.33
N GLY A 716 -3.06 35.01 -17.31
CA GLY A 716 -3.56 35.97 -18.31
C GLY A 716 -5.06 35.89 -18.58
N LYS A 717 -5.58 36.80 -19.42
CA LYS A 717 -6.96 36.72 -19.96
C LYS A 717 -7.11 35.46 -20.83
N ASN A 718 -8.33 34.93 -20.92
CA ASN A 718 -8.65 33.86 -21.87
C ASN A 718 -8.20 34.31 -23.26
N VAL A 719 -7.41 33.47 -23.93
CA VAL A 719 -7.01 33.69 -25.31
C VAL A 719 -7.67 32.66 -26.18
N SER A 720 -8.24 33.12 -27.29
CA SER A 720 -8.75 32.23 -28.31
C SER A 720 -7.58 31.56 -29.02
N GLY A 721 -7.61 30.24 -29.11
CA GLY A 721 -6.68 29.45 -29.89
C GLY A 721 -7.34 28.84 -31.11
N LEU A 722 -6.52 28.57 -32.13
CA LEU A 722 -6.96 27.97 -33.40
C LEU A 722 -6.32 26.58 -33.60
N PRO A 723 -6.92 25.72 -34.43
CA PRO A 723 -6.48 24.34 -34.58
C PRO A 723 -5.14 24.18 -35.32
N TYR A 724 -4.39 23.15 -34.94
CA TYR A 724 -3.22 22.64 -35.65
C TYR A 724 -3.19 21.11 -35.63
N PRO A 725 -2.62 20.47 -36.66
CA PRO A 725 -2.48 19.02 -36.72
C PRO A 725 -1.38 18.55 -35.76
N SER A 726 -1.73 17.72 -34.75
CA SER A 726 -0.80 17.27 -33.71
C SER A 726 0.33 16.38 -34.25
N LEU A 727 0.07 15.61 -35.31
CA LEU A 727 1.00 14.62 -35.87
C LEU A 727 1.73 15.10 -37.13
N SER A 728 1.48 16.33 -37.61
CA SER A 728 2.08 16.83 -38.85
C SER A 728 3.61 16.82 -38.80
N ASN A 729 4.22 16.39 -39.92
CA ASN A 729 5.67 16.26 -40.12
C ASN A 729 6.33 15.37 -39.07
N ARG A 730 5.70 14.22 -38.78
CA ARG A 730 6.23 13.21 -37.87
C ARG A 730 6.18 11.84 -38.52
N ILE A 731 7.23 11.05 -38.27
CA ILE A 731 7.13 9.61 -38.42
C ILE A 731 6.30 9.07 -37.26
N THR A 732 5.35 8.19 -37.55
CA THR A 732 4.37 7.71 -36.58
C THR A 732 4.41 6.21 -36.42
N PHE A 733 4.07 5.72 -35.23
CA PHE A 733 3.94 4.30 -34.94
C PHE A 733 2.72 4.04 -34.06
N PRO A 734 2.00 2.92 -34.28
CA PRO A 734 0.87 2.54 -33.45
C PRO A 734 1.35 2.21 -32.04
N LEU A 735 0.58 2.67 -31.05
CA LEU A 735 0.69 2.20 -29.67
C LEU A 735 -0.49 1.29 -29.40
N MET A 736 -0.18 0.06 -29.00
CA MET A 736 -1.16 -1.00 -28.87
C MET A 736 -1.27 -1.50 -27.43
N THR A 737 -2.46 -1.92 -27.05
CA THR A 737 -2.63 -2.95 -26.00
C THR A 737 -2.79 -4.30 -26.68
N GLU A 738 -2.91 -5.41 -25.93
CA GLU A 738 -2.84 -6.80 -26.42
C GLU A 738 -3.57 -7.10 -27.75
N SER A 739 -4.62 -6.37 -28.11
CA SER A 739 -5.36 -6.60 -29.36
C SER A 739 -5.71 -5.36 -30.18
N TRP A 740 -5.46 -4.13 -29.68
CA TRP A 740 -5.99 -2.91 -30.31
C TRP A 740 -5.00 -1.76 -30.32
N VAL A 741 -5.03 -0.96 -31.39
CA VAL A 741 -4.37 0.35 -31.44
C VAL A 741 -5.13 1.30 -30.52
N THR A 742 -4.49 1.73 -29.44
CA THR A 742 -5.09 2.66 -28.47
C THR A 742 -4.66 4.10 -28.70
N SER A 743 -3.51 4.32 -29.32
CA SER A 743 -2.96 5.65 -29.57
C SER A 743 -1.89 5.61 -30.66
N VAL A 744 -1.33 6.77 -30.99
CA VAL A 744 -0.24 6.92 -31.96
C VAL A 744 0.90 7.71 -31.32
N TYR A 745 2.12 7.20 -31.46
CA TYR A 745 3.34 7.92 -31.17
C TYR A 745 3.86 8.60 -32.42
N GLY A 746 4.32 9.85 -32.32
CA GLY A 746 4.91 10.62 -33.41
C GLY A 746 6.24 11.24 -33.03
N ARG A 747 7.28 11.01 -33.84
CA ARG A 747 8.59 11.67 -33.72
C ARG A 747 8.77 12.69 -34.83
N ALA A 748 9.14 13.93 -34.46
CA ALA A 748 9.45 14.98 -35.44
C ALA A 748 10.62 14.55 -36.33
N ILE A 749 10.45 14.77 -37.64
CA ILE A 749 11.50 14.56 -38.65
C ILE A 749 12.17 15.89 -39.06
N TYR A 750 11.92 16.94 -38.28
CA TYR A 750 12.46 18.28 -38.47
C TYR A 750 13.07 18.76 -37.14
N ALA A 751 13.98 19.73 -37.23
CA ALA A 751 14.60 20.31 -36.06
C ALA A 751 13.57 21.10 -35.23
N CYS A 752 13.42 20.74 -33.95
CA CYS A 752 12.58 21.45 -32.98
C CYS A 752 13.09 21.23 -31.56
N ASP A 753 12.62 22.05 -30.62
CA ASP A 753 12.95 21.87 -29.20
C ASP A 753 12.61 20.46 -28.70
N LYS A 754 13.40 19.96 -27.74
CA LYS A 754 13.25 18.60 -27.17
C LYS A 754 11.82 18.33 -26.68
N GLN A 755 11.14 19.34 -26.10
CA GLN A 755 9.76 19.24 -25.63
C GLN A 755 8.72 18.96 -26.73
N PHE A 756 9.03 19.27 -27.99
CA PHE A 756 8.16 19.04 -29.15
C PHE A 756 8.67 17.91 -30.05
N SER A 757 9.81 17.31 -29.75
CA SER A 757 10.40 16.24 -30.56
C SER A 757 9.56 14.96 -30.59
N HIS A 758 8.83 14.70 -29.50
CA HIS A 758 7.95 13.54 -29.35
C HIS A 758 6.51 13.99 -29.08
N ARG A 759 5.55 13.31 -29.70
CA ARG A 759 4.12 13.56 -29.52
C ARG A 759 3.40 12.24 -29.27
N LYS A 760 2.56 12.22 -28.26
CA LYS A 760 1.51 11.21 -28.08
C LYS A 760 0.18 11.93 -28.19
N LEU A 761 -0.84 11.24 -28.67
CA LEU A 761 -2.20 11.76 -28.62
C LEU A 761 -2.63 12.00 -27.17
N THR A 762 -3.62 12.84 -26.91
CA THR A 762 -4.03 13.08 -25.51
C THR A 762 -4.91 11.96 -25.00
N ILE A 763 -4.70 11.55 -23.75
CA ILE A 763 -5.62 10.65 -23.03
C ILE A 763 -6.67 11.41 -22.21
N LYS A 764 -6.56 12.75 -22.16
CA LYS A 764 -7.35 13.61 -21.27
C LYS A 764 -8.85 13.43 -21.47
N TYR A 765 -9.28 13.27 -22.71
CA TYR A 765 -10.70 13.18 -23.06
C TYR A 765 -11.16 11.74 -23.30
N THR A 766 -10.26 10.87 -23.76
CA THR A 766 -10.59 9.48 -24.11
C THR A 766 -10.53 8.54 -22.91
N GLY A 767 -9.68 8.81 -21.91
CA GLY A 767 -9.42 7.90 -20.78
C GLY A 767 -8.69 6.59 -21.17
N VAL A 768 -8.49 6.35 -22.47
CA VAL A 768 -7.83 5.16 -23.00
C VAL A 768 -6.32 5.27 -22.76
N PRO A 769 -5.69 4.28 -22.11
CA PRO A 769 -4.25 4.31 -21.86
C PRO A 769 -3.45 4.25 -23.15
N HIS A 770 -2.29 4.90 -23.16
CA HIS A 770 -1.31 4.64 -24.20
C HIS A 770 -0.89 3.17 -24.16
N GLY A 771 -0.86 2.56 -25.33
CA GLY A 771 -0.25 1.26 -25.51
C GLY A 771 1.27 1.31 -25.50
N ALA A 772 1.89 0.20 -25.89
CA ALA A 772 3.31 0.11 -26.21
C ALA A 772 3.51 -0.16 -27.70
N PHE A 773 4.74 0.02 -28.17
CA PHE A 773 5.15 -0.41 -29.49
C PHE A 773 5.54 -1.89 -29.47
N ASN A 774 5.22 -2.63 -30.54
CA ASN A 774 5.47 -4.08 -30.69
C ASN A 774 4.95 -4.95 -29.52
N VAL A 775 3.69 -4.75 -29.11
CA VAL A 775 3.06 -5.56 -28.05
C VAL A 775 2.94 -7.04 -28.41
N ALA A 776 2.98 -7.39 -29.69
CA ALA A 776 3.03 -8.78 -30.14
C ALA A 776 4.22 -9.56 -29.53
N ALA A 777 5.32 -8.88 -29.17
CA ALA A 777 6.47 -9.50 -28.50
C ALA A 777 6.12 -10.14 -27.14
N LEU A 778 5.04 -9.69 -26.48
CA LEU A 778 4.55 -10.33 -25.24
C LEU A 778 4.17 -11.79 -25.46
N ASN A 779 3.64 -12.12 -26.64
CA ASN A 779 3.12 -13.45 -26.99
C ASN A 779 4.02 -14.21 -27.97
N ALA A 780 5.10 -13.58 -28.46
CA ALA A 780 6.06 -14.22 -29.35
C ALA A 780 6.74 -15.44 -28.69
N PRO A 781 7.20 -16.45 -29.47
CA PRO A 781 7.96 -17.57 -28.91
C PRO A 781 9.27 -17.10 -28.24
N GLY A 782 9.69 -17.83 -27.21
CA GLY A 782 10.88 -17.52 -26.40
C GLY A 782 10.56 -16.98 -25.01
N ASN A 783 11.52 -17.13 -24.09
CA ASN A 783 11.33 -16.79 -22.68
C ASN A 783 11.75 -15.37 -22.33
N ASP A 784 12.55 -14.71 -23.19
CA ASP A 784 13.09 -13.37 -22.93
C ASP A 784 12.33 -12.29 -23.69
N LEU A 785 12.26 -11.11 -23.07
CA LEU A 785 11.61 -9.92 -23.61
C LEU A 785 12.40 -8.67 -23.25
N ILE A 786 12.86 -7.93 -24.27
CA ILE A 786 13.56 -6.66 -24.09
C ILE A 786 12.57 -5.50 -24.10
N VAL A 787 12.75 -4.57 -23.15
CA VAL A 787 11.89 -3.39 -22.97
C VAL A 787 12.73 -2.12 -23.10
N THR A 788 12.56 -1.40 -24.22
CA THR A 788 13.25 -0.13 -24.49
C THR A 788 12.40 1.09 -24.13
N GLU A 789 13.00 2.29 -24.10
CA GLU A 789 12.28 3.55 -23.89
C GLU A 789 11.62 4.10 -25.17
N GLY A 790 12.28 3.89 -26.31
CA GLY A 790 11.93 4.50 -27.60
C GLY A 790 11.67 3.48 -28.71
N VAL A 791 10.82 3.88 -29.67
CA VAL A 791 10.51 3.06 -30.85
C VAL A 791 11.75 2.84 -31.72
N MET A 792 12.61 3.85 -31.87
CA MET A 792 13.80 3.71 -32.71
C MET A 792 14.81 2.73 -32.10
N ASP A 793 14.93 2.69 -30.78
CA ASP A 793 15.80 1.74 -30.07
C ASP A 793 15.27 0.32 -30.21
N ALA A 794 13.95 0.14 -30.07
CA ALA A 794 13.31 -1.15 -30.32
C ALA A 794 13.55 -1.64 -31.75
N LEU A 795 13.31 -0.78 -32.75
CA LEU A 795 13.58 -1.13 -34.16
C LEU A 795 15.05 -1.46 -34.41
N SER A 796 15.98 -0.72 -33.79
CA SER A 796 17.42 -0.97 -33.91
C SER A 796 17.80 -2.35 -33.38
N LEU A 797 17.24 -2.76 -32.23
CA LEU A 797 17.48 -4.09 -31.65
C LEU A 797 16.79 -5.20 -32.46
N ILE A 798 15.59 -4.95 -33.00
CA ILE A 798 14.90 -5.90 -33.87
C ILE A 798 15.72 -6.15 -35.15
N GLU A 799 16.21 -5.09 -35.80
CA GLU A 799 17.05 -5.19 -37.00
C GLU A 799 18.42 -5.83 -36.71
N ALA A 800 18.93 -5.68 -35.48
CA ALA A 800 20.12 -6.37 -34.98
C ALA A 800 19.90 -7.86 -34.69
N GLY A 801 18.68 -8.37 -34.81
CA GLY A 801 18.34 -9.79 -34.63
C GLY A 801 17.68 -10.13 -33.30
N VAL A 802 17.19 -9.15 -32.54
CA VAL A 802 16.48 -9.37 -31.27
C VAL A 802 14.99 -9.02 -31.42
N PRO A 803 14.18 -9.90 -32.04
CA PRO A 803 12.80 -9.58 -32.42
C PRO A 803 11.83 -9.48 -31.23
N ASN A 804 12.16 -10.10 -30.08
CA ASN A 804 11.40 -10.02 -28.84
C ASN A 804 11.69 -8.72 -28.08
N THR A 805 11.50 -7.57 -28.76
CA THR A 805 11.76 -6.24 -28.22
C THR A 805 10.53 -5.35 -28.34
N LEU A 806 10.12 -4.72 -27.25
CA LEU A 806 9.02 -3.75 -27.22
C LEU A 806 9.50 -2.38 -26.72
N ALA A 807 8.80 -1.30 -27.08
CA ALA A 807 9.11 0.03 -26.54
C ALA A 807 8.01 0.53 -25.59
N LEU A 808 8.41 0.84 -24.36
CA LEU A 808 7.60 1.43 -23.32
C LEU A 808 7.60 2.97 -23.44
N ILE A 809 6.63 3.50 -24.18
CA ILE A 809 6.57 4.95 -24.44
C ILE A 809 6.06 5.72 -23.20
N GLY A 810 6.97 5.98 -22.26
CA GLY A 810 6.74 6.61 -20.97
C GLY A 810 6.83 5.61 -19.81
N VAL A 811 7.83 5.79 -18.95
CA VAL A 811 8.23 4.87 -17.85
C VAL A 811 7.17 4.58 -16.77
N GLN A 812 6.07 5.35 -16.72
CA GLN A 812 4.97 5.14 -15.77
C GLN A 812 3.70 4.52 -16.41
N ASN A 813 3.82 3.84 -17.55
CA ASN A 813 2.67 3.22 -18.20
C ASN A 813 2.25 1.91 -17.52
N THR A 814 1.40 2.02 -16.49
CA THR A 814 0.95 0.91 -15.63
C THR A 814 0.30 -0.24 -16.40
N VAL A 815 -0.47 0.07 -17.45
CA VAL A 815 -1.19 -0.94 -18.25
C VAL A 815 -0.24 -1.88 -18.97
N ILE A 816 0.85 -1.33 -19.53
CA ILE A 816 1.89 -2.14 -20.18
C ILE A 816 2.76 -2.83 -19.13
N LEU A 817 3.06 -2.19 -18.00
CA LEU A 817 3.79 -2.83 -16.90
C LEU A 817 3.04 -4.07 -16.35
N GLU A 818 1.71 -4.02 -16.27
CA GLU A 818 0.89 -5.17 -15.88
C GLU A 818 0.82 -6.24 -16.97
N ALA A 819 0.79 -5.87 -18.25
CA ALA A 819 0.87 -6.82 -19.36
C ALA A 819 2.23 -7.54 -19.40
N LEU A 820 3.32 -6.82 -19.08
CA LEU A 820 4.65 -7.39 -18.89
C LEU A 820 4.66 -8.44 -17.78
N GLU A 821 4.05 -8.14 -16.62
CA GLU A 821 3.93 -9.08 -15.50
C GLU A 821 3.15 -10.35 -15.91
N ARG A 822 2.07 -10.19 -16.68
CA ARG A 822 1.24 -11.32 -17.13
C ARG A 822 1.89 -12.18 -18.20
N SER A 823 2.82 -11.64 -18.99
CA SER A 823 3.55 -12.39 -20.02
C SER A 823 4.36 -13.56 -19.46
N ARG A 824 4.75 -13.49 -18.17
CA ARG A 824 5.63 -14.46 -17.48
C ARG A 824 7.00 -14.65 -18.15
N LYS A 825 7.40 -13.78 -19.07
CA LYS A 825 8.72 -13.76 -19.68
C LYS A 825 9.76 -13.16 -18.72
N LYS A 826 11.02 -13.52 -18.91
CA LYS A 826 12.18 -12.86 -18.32
C LYS A 826 12.36 -11.50 -19.00
N LEU A 827 12.31 -10.45 -18.21
CA LEU A 827 12.32 -9.07 -18.69
C LEU A 827 13.74 -8.50 -18.69
N TRP A 828 14.12 -7.86 -19.78
CA TRP A 828 15.40 -7.20 -19.96
C TRP A 828 15.17 -5.71 -20.18
N ILE A 829 15.43 -4.90 -19.15
CA ILE A 829 15.16 -3.46 -19.18
C ILE A 829 16.33 -2.77 -19.88
N ALA A 830 16.03 -2.10 -20.99
CA ALA A 830 16.97 -1.49 -21.92
C ALA A 830 16.67 0.01 -22.10
N LEU A 831 16.73 0.79 -21.01
CA LEU A 831 16.54 2.25 -21.08
C LEU A 831 17.87 2.97 -21.38
N ASP A 832 17.77 4.21 -21.84
CA ASP A 832 18.90 5.00 -22.35
C ASP A 832 19.96 5.30 -21.27
N ILE A 833 21.20 5.53 -21.72
CA ILE A 833 22.33 5.95 -20.86
C ILE A 833 22.39 7.48 -20.88
N ASP A 834 21.73 8.12 -19.92
CA ASP A 834 21.77 9.58 -19.79
C ASP A 834 22.89 10.06 -18.85
N GLU A 835 23.52 11.21 -19.18
CA GLU A 835 24.50 11.90 -18.32
C GLU A 835 23.91 12.29 -16.95
N ASN A 836 22.63 12.62 -16.89
CA ASN A 836 21.91 13.02 -15.67
C ASN A 836 21.37 11.83 -14.85
N LYS A 837 21.72 10.60 -15.23
CA LYS A 837 21.28 9.34 -14.64
C LYS A 837 19.75 9.10 -14.64
N SER A 838 18.95 9.78 -15.48
CA SER A 838 17.49 9.62 -15.47
C SER A 838 17.03 8.23 -15.92
N GLY A 839 17.56 7.71 -17.03
CA GLY A 839 17.28 6.36 -17.52
C GLY A 839 17.67 5.26 -16.53
N GLN A 840 18.82 5.38 -15.87
CA GLN A 840 19.30 4.41 -14.87
C GLN A 840 18.44 4.42 -13.60
N ASN A 841 18.03 5.60 -13.12
CA ASN A 841 17.11 5.71 -11.99
C ASN A 841 15.72 5.13 -12.30
N ALA A 842 15.23 5.30 -13.53
CA ALA A 842 13.98 4.69 -13.97
C ALA A 842 14.11 3.16 -14.11
N THR A 843 15.24 2.68 -14.65
CA THR A 843 15.59 1.26 -14.76
C THR A 843 15.58 0.60 -13.39
N ALA A 844 16.26 1.19 -12.40
CA ALA A 844 16.29 0.68 -11.02
C ALA A 844 14.88 0.55 -10.42
N LYS A 845 14.01 1.54 -10.61
CA LYS A 845 12.62 1.52 -10.12
C LYS A 845 11.77 0.44 -10.79
N ILE A 846 11.92 0.27 -12.10
CA ILE A 846 11.19 -0.76 -12.86
C ILE A 846 11.66 -2.16 -12.47
N ILE A 847 12.98 -2.35 -12.34
CA ILE A 847 13.59 -3.59 -11.86
C ILE A 847 13.10 -3.92 -10.45
N GLU A 848 13.13 -2.97 -9.51
CA GLU A 848 12.65 -3.17 -8.15
C GLU A 848 11.16 -3.53 -8.11
N ARG A 849 10.34 -2.85 -8.93
CA ARG A 849 8.91 -3.17 -9.08
C ARG A 849 8.68 -4.62 -9.52
N PHE A 850 9.38 -5.09 -10.55
CA PHE A 850 9.18 -6.45 -11.07
C PHE A 850 9.82 -7.51 -10.16
N ARG A 851 11.00 -7.22 -9.59
CA ARG A 851 11.68 -8.09 -8.63
C ARG A 851 10.86 -8.30 -7.37
N SER A 852 10.27 -7.24 -6.80
CA SER A 852 9.37 -7.34 -5.64
C SER A 852 8.08 -8.14 -5.91
N ARG A 853 7.71 -8.31 -7.19
CA ARG A 853 6.56 -9.12 -7.63
C ARG A 853 6.96 -10.52 -8.13
N GLY A 854 8.25 -10.87 -8.06
CA GLY A 854 8.77 -12.17 -8.45
C GLY A 854 8.78 -12.43 -9.96
N VAL A 855 8.84 -11.38 -10.77
CA VAL A 855 9.06 -11.47 -12.22
C VAL A 855 10.56 -11.44 -12.50
N PRO A 856 11.13 -12.43 -13.22
CA PRO A 856 12.56 -12.41 -13.57
C PRO A 856 12.87 -11.16 -14.40
N VAL A 857 13.77 -10.32 -13.90
CA VAL A 857 14.09 -9.04 -14.54
C VAL A 857 15.60 -8.74 -14.41
N GLY A 858 16.20 -8.28 -15.49
CA GLY A 858 17.61 -7.91 -15.58
C GLY A 858 17.82 -6.55 -16.25
N ASP A 859 19.00 -5.98 -16.03
CA ASP A 859 19.45 -4.74 -16.66
C ASP A 859 20.18 -5.09 -17.96
N PHE A 860 19.54 -4.85 -19.10
CA PHE A 860 20.12 -5.08 -20.42
C PHE A 860 21.12 -3.99 -20.76
N THR A 861 20.83 -2.74 -20.39
CA THR A 861 21.70 -1.59 -20.65
C THR A 861 23.09 -1.79 -20.04
N ALA A 862 23.17 -2.25 -18.78
CA ALA A 862 24.43 -2.53 -18.12
C ALA A 862 25.23 -3.65 -18.81
N LYS A 863 24.56 -4.72 -19.23
CA LYS A 863 25.20 -5.83 -19.95
C LYS A 863 25.67 -5.44 -21.35
N PHE A 864 24.86 -4.67 -22.05
CA PHE A 864 25.17 -4.15 -23.38
C PHE A 864 26.36 -3.19 -23.31
N ALA A 865 26.37 -2.28 -22.34
CA ALA A 865 27.48 -1.35 -22.12
C ALA A 865 28.80 -2.08 -21.80
N ALA A 866 28.75 -3.08 -20.91
CA ALA A 866 29.93 -3.84 -20.49
C ALA A 866 30.52 -4.71 -21.62
N ARG A 867 29.72 -5.17 -22.57
CA ARG A 867 30.13 -6.15 -23.58
C ARG A 867 30.38 -5.55 -24.96
N LEU A 868 29.70 -4.46 -25.30
CA LEU A 868 29.73 -3.92 -26.65
C LEU A 868 30.16 -2.45 -26.70
N THR A 869 29.80 -1.57 -25.75
CA THR A 869 30.10 -0.13 -25.89
C THR A 869 29.98 0.72 -24.61
N GLU A 870 31.07 1.36 -24.15
CA GLU A 870 31.00 2.46 -23.15
C GLU A 870 30.71 3.85 -23.77
N GLN A 871 30.53 3.94 -25.11
CA GLN A 871 30.64 5.22 -25.84
C GLN A 871 29.35 5.79 -26.46
N TYR A 872 28.21 5.09 -26.42
CA TYR A 872 26.98 5.56 -27.08
C TYR A 872 25.85 5.88 -26.09
N LYS A 873 25.10 6.93 -26.43
CA LYS A 873 24.00 7.46 -25.62
C LYS A 873 22.73 6.59 -25.64
N ASP A 874 22.39 6.05 -26.81
CA ASP A 874 21.20 5.22 -27.03
C ASP A 874 21.50 4.10 -28.05
N TYR A 875 20.58 3.13 -28.16
CA TYR A 875 20.76 1.96 -29.03
C TYR A 875 20.71 2.34 -30.51
N ASN A 876 19.93 3.35 -30.89
CA ASN A 876 19.91 3.83 -32.27
C ASN A 876 21.23 4.52 -32.67
N ALA A 877 21.89 5.24 -31.77
CA ALA A 877 23.20 5.84 -32.00
C ALA A 877 24.28 4.77 -32.23
N TRP A 878 24.26 3.69 -31.42
CA TRP A 878 25.09 2.51 -31.68
C TRP A 878 24.79 1.88 -33.04
N TRP A 879 23.51 1.69 -33.36
CA TRP A 879 23.08 1.10 -34.64
C TRP A 879 23.60 1.91 -35.83
N GLN A 880 23.48 3.24 -35.77
CA GLN A 880 23.96 4.13 -36.83
C GLN A 880 25.47 4.04 -37.03
N ALA A 881 26.24 3.86 -35.95
CA ALA A 881 27.69 3.80 -35.98
C ALA A 881 28.22 2.42 -36.41
N SER A 882 27.63 1.33 -35.90
CA SER A 882 28.23 -0.02 -35.95
C SER A 882 27.29 -1.13 -36.43
N GLY A 883 25.96 -0.93 -36.38
CA GLY A 883 24.96 -2.00 -36.49
C GLY A 883 24.88 -2.73 -37.85
N ARG A 884 25.18 -2.05 -38.96
CA ARG A 884 25.11 -2.66 -40.32
C ARG A 884 26.28 -3.59 -40.65
N HIS A 885 27.37 -3.52 -39.91
CA HIS A 885 28.57 -4.32 -40.14
C HIS A 885 28.78 -5.40 -39.07
N LEU A 886 27.75 -5.68 -38.25
CA LEU A 886 27.82 -6.73 -37.23
C LEU A 886 28.20 -8.06 -37.87
N SER A 887 29.30 -8.64 -37.41
CA SER A 887 29.67 -9.99 -37.79
C SER A 887 28.61 -10.98 -37.27
N LEU A 888 28.57 -12.19 -37.83
CA LEU A 888 27.72 -13.26 -37.30
C LEU A 888 28.00 -13.52 -35.81
N ASN A 889 29.24 -13.34 -35.37
CA ASN A 889 29.64 -13.49 -33.97
C ASN A 889 29.08 -12.36 -33.08
N ASP A 890 29.01 -11.12 -33.57
CA ASP A 890 28.46 -9.99 -32.79
C ASP A 890 26.94 -10.11 -32.65
N ARG A 891 26.26 -10.60 -33.70
CA ARG A 891 24.82 -10.93 -33.64
C ARG A 891 24.55 -12.08 -32.66
N ALA A 892 25.39 -13.12 -32.68
CA ALA A 892 25.31 -14.22 -31.72
C ALA A 892 25.60 -13.73 -30.28
N ALA A 893 26.54 -12.79 -30.10
CA ALA A 893 26.82 -12.19 -28.80
C ALA A 893 25.65 -11.37 -28.26
N LEU A 894 24.95 -10.62 -29.11
CA LEU A 894 23.73 -9.89 -28.75
C LEU A 894 22.58 -10.82 -28.35
N LEU A 895 22.41 -11.94 -29.06
CA LEU A 895 21.43 -12.97 -28.68
C LEU A 895 21.79 -13.61 -27.33
N ALA A 896 23.07 -13.94 -27.11
CA ALA A 896 23.57 -14.50 -25.86
C ALA A 896 23.39 -13.56 -24.64
N LEU A 897 23.31 -12.23 -24.87
CA LEU A 897 23.02 -11.27 -23.80
C LEU A 897 21.59 -11.41 -23.26
N SER A 898 20.67 -11.93 -24.06
CA SER A 898 19.28 -12.23 -23.65
C SER A 898 19.12 -13.62 -23.02
N GLU A 899 19.91 -14.61 -23.46
CA GLU A 899 19.80 -16.01 -23.01
C GLU A 899 20.46 -16.32 -21.65
N ALA A 900 21.43 -15.51 -21.19
CA ALA A 900 22.10 -15.63 -19.88
C ALA A 900 21.40 -14.80 -18.81
#